data_AF-W2C5G1-F1
#
_entry.id   AF-W2C5G1-F1
#
_cell.length_a   1.000
_cell.length_b   1.000
_cell.length_c   1.000
_cell.angle_alpha   90.00
_cell.angle_beta   90.00
_cell.angle_gamma   90.00
#
_symmetry.space_group_name_H-M   'P 1'
#
loop_
_entity.id
_entity.type
_entity.pdbx_description
1 polymer ?
#
loop_
_entity_poly.entity_id
_entity_poly.type
_entity_poly.pdbx_seq_one_letter_code
_entity_poly.pdbx_strand_id
1 'polypeptide(L)'
;LKAYVEIRESYHRLYDYEANNHLADPEEREKLNRLYDDFVRRWGHLNLKANADLLKMDATGAEMLFLERSEGGRYIKADIFDHPTAFALTESVAADPSEALCASLNKFGTVELPYMTSLLPDMEESDILAELEGRIFFNPLADAYEIADQFISGNVIEKAERIDAWLLDHPGHEMAKQSLAALRAAIPTPIPFADLDFNLGERWIPAKVYARFASDLFGTDVGVSYLPEMDEYILSCDQKNQAIWHTYAVQGEFKRYDGLHLLKHALHNTVPNITKSKEVTDPKTGEKATIKVRDGRTIQMADTKIEEIRQAFVSWLGRTPETFKQQLADRYNRLFNCFVRPDFDGSHQTFPGLDLKGLSFPDLYPSQKDAVWMLKTNGGGICDHEVGGGKTVIMCTAAYEMKRLGLANKPMIIGLKANVFDIADTFRKAYPNARILYPGKEDFTVKNRARIFSDIKNNDWDCVILTHDQFGAIPQSAEIQEAIMQKELDSVQENLDVLRKQGREISRSALKGLEQRKLTLTAKLKDIRDTIAERKDDVVDFKMMGIDHLFVDESHQFKNLMFNTRHDRVSGLGNPNGSQRALNLLFAIRTIQERTGKDLGATFLSGTTISNSLTELYLLFKYLRPRALEKQGIGSFDAWAAVFAKKSGDYEFSVTNEIIRKERF
;
A
#
# COMPACT_ATOMS: atom_id res chain seq x y z
N LEU A 1 49.74 -5.16 2.36
CA LEU A 1 48.85 -6.35 2.35
C LEU A 1 48.41 -6.75 3.75
N LYS A 2 49.27 -7.22 4.67
CA LYS A 2 48.83 -7.62 6.03
C LYS A 2 48.06 -6.51 6.78
N ALA A 3 48.63 -5.30 6.86
CA ALA A 3 47.96 -4.16 7.49
C ALA A 3 46.64 -3.77 6.80
N TYR A 4 46.53 -3.98 5.48
CA TYR A 4 45.29 -3.74 4.75
C TYR A 4 44.21 -4.78 5.10
N VAL A 5 44.58 -6.07 5.18
CA VAL A 5 43.66 -7.15 5.52
C VAL A 5 43.06 -6.93 6.92
N GLU A 6 43.88 -6.47 7.88
CA GLU A 6 43.39 -6.14 9.23
C GLU A 6 42.38 -4.97 9.22
N ILE A 7 42.61 -3.92 8.41
CA ILE A 7 41.63 -2.83 8.24
C ILE A 7 40.33 -3.38 7.64
N ARG A 8 40.44 -4.21 6.60
CA ARG A 8 39.28 -4.81 5.92
C ARG A 8 38.43 -5.66 6.87
N GLU A 9 39.07 -6.55 7.63
CA GLU A 9 38.35 -7.42 8.58
C GLU A 9 37.70 -6.61 9.70
N SER A 10 38.37 -5.57 10.19
CA SER A 10 37.80 -4.65 11.20
C SER A 10 36.62 -3.86 10.64
N TYR A 11 36.71 -3.37 9.41
CA TYR A 11 35.64 -2.66 8.72
C TYR A 11 34.38 -3.53 8.53
N HIS A 12 34.52 -4.73 7.97
CA HIS A 12 33.36 -5.61 7.77
C HIS A 12 32.73 -6.00 9.11
N ARG A 13 33.54 -6.31 10.11
CA ARG A 13 33.04 -6.63 11.46
C ARG A 13 32.25 -5.49 12.07
N LEU A 14 32.78 -4.26 11.99
CA LEU A 14 32.10 -3.06 12.48
C LEU A 14 30.77 -2.87 11.74
N TYR A 15 30.81 -2.83 10.41
CA TYR A 15 29.63 -2.56 9.60
C TYR A 15 28.54 -3.63 9.80
N ASP A 16 28.90 -4.91 9.74
CA ASP A 16 27.94 -6.01 9.85
C ASP A 16 27.35 -6.11 11.25
N TYR A 17 28.13 -5.84 12.30
CA TYR A 17 27.61 -5.77 13.66
C TYR A 17 26.60 -4.63 13.80
N GLU A 18 26.95 -3.44 13.35
CA GLU A 18 26.13 -2.24 13.46
C GLU A 18 24.84 -2.33 12.62
N ALA A 19 24.94 -2.83 11.39
CA ALA A 19 23.81 -2.98 10.49
C ALA A 19 22.82 -4.06 10.94
N ASN A 20 23.30 -5.15 11.56
CA ASN A 20 22.44 -6.25 11.99
C ASN A 20 21.84 -6.03 13.40
N ASN A 21 22.61 -5.45 14.32
CA ASN A 21 22.19 -5.28 15.71
C ASN A 21 21.59 -3.91 16.00
N HIS A 22 21.76 -2.92 15.12
CA HIS A 22 21.34 -1.53 15.35
C HIS A 22 21.90 -0.94 16.65
N LEU A 23 23.12 -1.34 17.00
CA LEU A 23 23.86 -0.87 18.16
C LEU A 23 25.24 -0.42 17.69
N ALA A 24 25.67 0.75 18.16
CA ALA A 24 27.00 1.24 17.85
C ALA A 24 28.06 0.35 18.53
N ASP A 25 29.18 0.13 17.86
CA ASP A 25 30.37 -0.53 18.41
C ASP A 25 31.53 0.47 18.47
N PRO A 26 31.65 1.27 19.56
CA PRO A 26 32.73 2.23 19.71
C PRO A 26 34.11 1.56 19.76
N GLU A 27 34.22 0.35 20.31
CA GLU A 27 35.50 -0.35 20.48
C GLU A 27 36.09 -0.78 19.13
N GLU A 28 35.28 -1.44 18.29
CA GLU A 28 35.71 -1.86 16.96
C GLU A 28 35.89 -0.64 16.03
N ARG A 29 35.12 0.45 16.20
CA ARG A 29 35.35 1.72 15.49
C ARG A 29 36.67 2.40 15.87
N GLU A 30 37.02 2.43 17.16
CA GLU A 30 38.32 2.96 17.60
C GLU A 30 39.47 2.11 17.06
N LYS A 31 39.29 0.79 17.03
CA LYS A 31 40.25 -0.14 16.41
C LYS A 31 40.40 0.10 14.91
N LEU A 32 39.30 0.26 14.17
CA LEU A 32 39.33 0.60 12.75
C LEU A 32 40.09 1.91 12.50
N ASN A 33 39.83 2.95 13.30
CA ASN A 33 40.57 4.21 13.23
C ASN A 33 42.07 4.03 13.45
N ARG A 34 42.47 3.31 14.50
CA ARG A 34 43.89 3.04 14.79
C ARG A 34 44.59 2.30 13.64
N LEU A 35 43.96 1.27 13.11
CA LEU A 35 44.49 0.49 11.99
C LEU A 35 44.64 1.34 10.72
N TYR A 36 43.65 2.18 10.41
CA TYR A 36 43.71 3.09 9.27
C TYR A 36 44.80 4.16 9.44
N ASP A 37 44.87 4.83 10.59
CA ASP A 37 45.83 5.91 10.83
C ASP A 37 47.27 5.40 10.78
N ASP A 38 47.52 4.20 11.31
CA ASP A 38 48.83 3.54 11.21
C ASP A 38 49.18 3.17 9.77
N PHE A 39 48.19 2.76 8.96
CA PHE A 39 48.39 2.50 7.55
C PHE A 39 48.75 3.77 6.78
N VAL A 40 47.98 4.84 6.96
CA VAL A 40 48.23 6.12 6.28
C VAL A 40 49.58 6.71 6.67
N ARG A 41 49.99 6.59 7.94
CA ARG A 41 51.31 7.07 8.41
C ARG A 41 52.47 6.37 7.71
N ARG A 42 52.32 5.08 7.38
CA ARG A 42 53.40 4.25 6.80
C ARG A 42 53.39 4.21 5.27
N TRP A 43 52.21 4.22 4.66
CA TRP A 43 52.04 3.97 3.21
C TRP A 43 51.20 5.04 2.49
N GLY A 44 50.73 6.06 3.20
CA GLY A 44 49.83 7.08 2.66
C GLY A 44 48.39 6.58 2.45
N HIS A 45 47.55 7.43 1.86
CA HIS A 45 46.12 7.18 1.66
C HIS A 45 45.84 5.94 0.78
N LEU A 46 44.72 5.26 1.03
CA LEU A 46 44.26 4.10 0.28
C LEU A 46 44.07 4.42 -1.21
N ASN A 47 43.56 5.61 -1.53
CA ASN A 47 43.35 6.09 -2.89
C ASN A 47 44.61 6.61 -3.61
N LEU A 48 45.79 6.58 -2.99
CA LEU A 48 47.03 6.82 -3.73
C LEU A 48 47.19 5.74 -4.78
N LYS A 49 47.58 6.12 -6.01
CA LYS A 49 47.67 5.22 -7.17
C LYS A 49 48.38 3.90 -6.86
N ALA A 50 49.53 3.96 -6.19
CA ALA A 50 50.32 2.78 -5.82
C ALA A 50 49.59 1.83 -4.85
N ASN A 51 48.81 2.38 -3.91
CA ASN A 51 48.00 1.59 -2.98
C ASN A 51 46.76 1.06 -3.68
N ALA A 52 46.04 1.93 -4.42
CA ALA A 52 44.82 1.57 -5.12
C ALA A 52 45.01 0.45 -6.14
N ASP A 53 46.13 0.45 -6.89
CA ASP A 53 46.41 -0.61 -7.87
C ASP A 53 46.64 -1.97 -7.19
N LEU A 54 47.24 -1.98 -6.00
CA LEU A 54 47.47 -3.19 -5.20
C LEU A 54 46.20 -3.66 -4.48
N LEU A 55 45.39 -2.73 -3.97
CA LEU A 55 44.12 -3.02 -3.31
C LEU A 55 43.09 -3.59 -4.30
N LYS A 56 43.02 -3.06 -5.52
CA LYS A 56 42.12 -3.57 -6.57
C LYS A 56 42.42 -5.01 -7.03
N MET A 57 43.57 -5.58 -6.66
CA MET A 57 43.86 -7.00 -6.90
C MET A 57 43.09 -7.93 -5.95
N ASP A 58 42.62 -7.39 -4.83
CA ASP A 58 41.76 -8.09 -3.87
C ASP A 58 40.28 -7.87 -4.21
N ALA A 59 39.45 -8.90 -4.04
CA ALA A 59 38.03 -8.87 -4.44
C ALA A 59 37.25 -7.74 -3.73
N THR A 60 37.53 -7.54 -2.44
CA THR A 60 36.94 -6.49 -1.59
C THR A 60 37.71 -5.17 -1.62
N GLY A 61 38.87 -5.12 -2.27
CA GLY A 61 39.75 -3.95 -2.18
C GLY A 61 39.25 -2.72 -2.92
N ALA A 62 38.29 -2.88 -3.84
CA ALA A 62 37.57 -1.76 -4.42
C ALA A 62 36.70 -1.03 -3.38
N GLU A 63 35.97 -1.77 -2.54
CA GLU A 63 35.11 -1.20 -1.48
C GLU A 63 35.93 -0.42 -0.45
N MET A 64 37.10 -0.96 -0.11
CA MET A 64 38.00 -0.39 0.89
C MET A 64 38.57 0.98 0.49
N LEU A 65 38.62 1.29 -0.81
CA LEU A 65 38.99 2.63 -1.28
C LEU A 65 37.96 3.69 -0.86
N PHE A 66 36.72 3.30 -0.58
CA PHE A 66 35.65 4.21 -0.17
C PHE A 66 35.56 4.41 1.34
N LEU A 67 36.58 3.96 2.07
CA LEU A 67 36.89 4.47 3.41
C LEU A 67 37.48 5.88 3.36
N GLU A 68 37.82 6.37 2.19
CA GLU A 68 38.27 7.75 1.96
C GLU A 68 37.38 8.45 0.94
N ARG A 69 37.06 9.71 1.22
CA ARG A 69 36.40 10.62 0.29
C ARG A 69 37.36 11.73 -0.14
N SER A 70 37.12 12.31 -1.31
CA SER A 70 37.93 13.41 -1.84
C SER A 70 37.16 14.72 -1.70
N GLU A 71 37.69 15.63 -0.89
CA GLU A 71 37.13 16.97 -0.71
C GLU A 71 38.19 18.01 -1.06
N GLY A 72 37.92 18.87 -2.04
CA GLY A 72 38.88 19.88 -2.51
C GLY A 72 40.22 19.31 -3.02
N GLY A 73 40.24 18.04 -3.48
CA GLY A 73 41.45 17.35 -3.92
C GLY A 73 42.30 16.74 -2.79
N ARG A 74 41.81 16.72 -1.55
CA ARG A 74 42.43 16.04 -0.41
C ARG A 74 41.60 14.82 0.00
N TYR A 75 42.27 13.75 0.40
CA TYR A 75 41.60 12.56 0.94
C TYR A 75 41.31 12.74 2.42
N ILE A 76 40.07 12.49 2.82
CA ILE A 76 39.59 12.51 4.21
C ILE A 76 38.82 11.22 4.50
N LYS A 77 38.71 10.85 5.78
CA LYS A 77 38.00 9.64 6.24
C LYS A 77 36.50 9.72 5.87
N ALA A 78 35.89 8.58 5.54
CA ALA A 78 34.45 8.42 5.41
C ALA A 78 33.74 8.53 6.77
N ASP A 79 32.42 8.78 6.78
CA ASP A 79 31.69 9.05 8.03
C ASP A 79 31.61 7.81 8.96
N ILE A 80 31.76 6.59 8.43
CA ILE A 80 31.81 5.35 9.23
C ILE A 80 32.90 5.34 10.33
N PHE A 81 33.98 6.11 10.15
CA PHE A 81 35.04 6.24 11.17
C PHE A 81 34.60 7.05 12.39
N ASP A 82 33.50 7.80 12.28
CA ASP A 82 33.01 8.70 13.32
C ASP A 82 31.75 8.13 14.00
N HIS A 83 30.75 7.72 13.22
CA HIS A 83 29.45 7.23 13.73
C HIS A 83 28.84 6.14 12.81
N PRO A 84 27.78 5.43 13.23
CA PRO A 84 27.12 4.42 12.40
C PRO A 84 26.46 5.05 11.17
N THR A 85 26.65 4.45 9.98
CA THR A 85 26.06 4.95 8.72
C THR A 85 24.90 4.09 8.22
N ALA A 86 24.66 2.95 8.86
CA ALA A 86 23.59 2.00 8.52
C ALA A 86 22.26 2.32 9.22
N PHE A 87 22.30 3.02 10.35
CA PHE A 87 21.13 3.39 11.17
C PHE A 87 21.39 4.70 11.93
N ALA A 88 20.34 5.35 12.41
CA ALA A 88 20.45 6.59 13.19
C ALA A 88 20.68 6.29 14.68
N LEU A 89 21.69 6.93 15.28
CA LEU A 89 21.81 7.01 16.74
C LEU A 89 20.66 7.87 17.28
N THR A 90 19.99 7.38 18.32
CA THR A 90 18.72 7.92 18.81
C THR A 90 18.90 9.23 19.58
N GLU A 91 19.21 10.32 18.88
CA GLU A 91 19.09 11.68 19.39
C GLU A 91 18.14 12.46 18.48
N SER A 92 16.85 12.13 18.57
CA SER A 92 15.82 12.99 17.98
C SER A 92 15.81 14.29 18.78
N VAL A 93 16.30 15.38 18.21
CA VAL A 93 16.11 16.71 18.80
C VAL A 93 14.76 17.24 18.33
N ALA A 94 13.90 17.61 19.28
CA ALA A 94 12.65 18.30 18.99
C ALA A 94 12.80 19.78 19.32
N ALA A 95 12.41 20.67 18.41
CA ALA A 95 12.41 22.11 18.68
C ALA A 95 11.15 22.57 19.43
N ASP A 96 10.05 21.83 19.31
CA ASP A 96 8.74 22.15 19.86
C ASP A 96 7.92 20.88 20.21
N PRO A 97 6.81 21.00 20.96
CA PRO A 97 5.93 19.86 21.29
C PRO A 97 5.40 19.08 20.10
N SER A 98 5.24 19.71 18.92
CA SER A 98 4.75 19.05 17.71
C SER A 98 5.81 18.13 17.12
N GLU A 99 7.07 18.58 17.10
CA GLU A 99 8.21 17.74 16.70
C GLU A 99 8.45 16.59 17.68
N ALA A 100 8.29 16.85 18.99
CA ALA A 100 8.39 15.81 20.01
C ALA A 100 7.29 14.76 19.83
N LEU A 101 6.08 15.18 19.50
CA LEU A 101 4.96 14.29 19.17
C LEU A 101 5.29 13.42 17.95
N CYS A 102 5.82 13.98 16.86
CA CYS A 102 6.29 13.19 15.71
C CYS A 102 7.33 12.14 16.11
N ALA A 103 8.33 12.55 16.89
CA ALA A 103 9.39 11.65 17.34
C ALA A 103 8.83 10.50 18.18
N SER A 104 7.86 10.78 19.06
CA SER A 104 7.15 9.77 19.85
C SER A 104 6.39 8.78 18.98
N LEU A 105 5.56 9.28 18.05
CA LEU A 105 4.77 8.45 17.14
C LEU A 105 5.65 7.57 16.27
N ASN A 106 6.82 8.04 15.86
CA ASN A 106 7.73 7.21 15.08
C ASN A 106 8.40 6.12 15.91
N LYS A 107 8.84 6.46 17.13
CA LYS A 107 9.57 5.51 17.98
C LYS A 107 8.64 4.46 18.58
N PHE A 108 7.47 4.85 19.06
CA PHE A 108 6.55 3.99 19.82
C PHE A 108 5.25 3.68 19.08
N GLY A 109 4.87 4.48 18.09
CA GLY A 109 3.55 4.38 17.45
C GLY A 109 2.43 5.04 18.26
N THR A 110 2.75 5.66 19.39
CA THR A 110 1.83 6.23 20.38
C THR A 110 2.36 7.57 20.90
N VAL A 111 1.49 8.34 21.56
CA VAL A 111 1.84 9.58 22.24
C VAL A 111 2.39 9.25 23.63
N GLU A 112 3.71 9.27 23.78
CA GLU A 112 4.43 8.94 25.01
C GLU A 112 4.94 10.24 25.66
N LEU A 113 4.12 10.82 26.55
CA LEU A 113 4.46 12.05 27.27
C LEU A 113 5.82 12.02 28.00
N PRO A 114 6.23 10.90 28.65
CA PRO A 114 7.54 10.83 29.28
C PRO A 114 8.68 10.98 28.28
N TYR A 115 8.54 10.41 27.07
CA TYR A 115 9.55 10.56 26.02
C TYR A 115 9.56 11.98 25.45
N MET A 116 8.38 12.56 25.20
CA MET A 116 8.28 13.93 24.68
C MET A 116 8.92 14.95 25.63
N THR A 117 8.69 14.79 26.94
CA THR A 117 9.32 15.61 27.99
C THR A 117 10.83 15.41 28.03
N SER A 118 11.34 14.21 27.73
CA SER A 118 12.78 13.98 27.63
C SER A 118 13.45 14.70 26.45
N LEU A 119 12.69 15.01 25.39
CA LEU A 119 13.18 15.78 24.24
C LEU A 119 13.08 17.30 24.47
N LEU A 120 12.19 17.73 25.36
CA LEU A 120 11.93 19.12 25.71
C LEU A 120 12.15 19.34 27.22
N PRO A 121 13.39 19.24 27.71
CA PRO A 121 13.69 19.29 29.14
C PRO A 121 13.33 20.63 29.80
N ASP A 122 13.14 21.69 28.99
CA ASP A 122 12.79 23.03 29.45
C ASP A 122 11.26 23.28 29.54
N MET A 123 10.41 22.28 29.23
CA MET A 123 8.94 22.39 29.27
C MET A 123 8.31 21.40 30.25
N GLU A 124 7.29 21.84 30.99
CA GLU A 124 6.49 20.93 31.83
C GLU A 124 5.45 20.16 30.99
N GLU A 125 5.04 18.98 31.46
CA GLU A 125 4.05 18.13 30.78
C GLU A 125 2.72 18.88 30.53
N SER A 126 2.29 19.72 31.48
CA SER A 126 1.09 20.54 31.33
C SER A 126 1.21 21.57 30.20
N ASP A 127 2.40 22.13 29.98
CA ASP A 127 2.64 23.11 28.92
C ASP A 127 2.67 22.41 27.55
N ILE A 128 3.28 21.22 27.49
CA ILE A 128 3.26 20.36 26.30
C ILE A 128 1.81 20.01 25.92
N LEU A 129 0.98 19.62 26.88
CA LEU A 129 -0.43 19.31 26.65
C LEU A 129 -1.23 20.54 26.20
N ALA A 130 -0.97 21.70 26.79
CA ALA A 130 -1.62 22.95 26.42
C ALA A 130 -1.26 23.39 24.99
N GLU A 131 0.00 23.26 24.58
CA GLU A 131 0.43 23.58 23.22
C GLU A 131 -0.10 22.59 22.17
N LEU A 132 -0.36 21.35 22.58
CA LEU A 132 -0.96 20.30 21.75
C LEU A 132 -2.49 20.23 21.86
N GLU A 133 -3.14 21.21 22.50
CA GLU A 133 -4.60 21.26 22.60
C GLU A 133 -5.24 21.24 21.20
N GLY A 134 -6.25 20.38 21.03
CA GLY A 134 -6.91 20.15 19.74
C GLY A 134 -6.14 19.25 18.77
N ARG A 135 -4.87 18.91 19.05
CA ARG A 135 -4.05 17.99 18.24
C ARG A 135 -3.91 16.61 18.83
N ILE A 136 -4.04 16.48 20.14
CA ILE A 136 -4.12 15.21 20.84
C ILE A 136 -5.40 15.16 21.66
N PHE A 137 -5.97 13.97 21.76
CA PHE A 137 -7.17 13.70 22.53
C PHE A 137 -6.94 12.48 23.41
N PHE A 138 -7.39 12.57 24.66
CA PHE A 138 -7.33 11.45 25.56
C PHE A 138 -8.40 10.41 25.18
N ASN A 139 -7.98 9.18 24.91
CA ASN A 139 -8.88 8.05 24.66
C ASN A 139 -9.05 7.24 25.96
N PRO A 140 -10.18 7.37 26.67
CA PRO A 140 -10.39 6.67 27.94
C PRO A 140 -10.52 5.14 27.80
N LEU A 141 -10.77 4.64 26.59
CA LEU A 141 -10.87 3.20 26.32
C LEU A 141 -9.50 2.54 26.18
N ALA A 142 -8.48 3.33 25.82
CA ALA A 142 -7.09 2.90 25.67
C ALA A 142 -6.20 3.38 26.82
N ASP A 143 -6.70 4.30 27.66
CA ASP A 143 -5.96 4.98 28.71
C ASP A 143 -4.69 5.66 28.18
N ALA A 144 -4.80 6.30 27.01
CA ALA A 144 -3.69 6.90 26.29
C ALA A 144 -4.13 8.11 25.45
N TYR A 145 -3.19 8.99 25.13
CA TYR A 145 -3.41 10.06 24.17
C TYR A 145 -3.26 9.55 22.73
N GLU A 146 -4.16 9.99 21.87
CA GLU A 146 -4.12 9.76 20.43
C GLU A 146 -4.10 11.10 19.69
N ILE A 147 -3.43 11.15 18.54
CA ILE A 147 -3.49 12.33 17.68
C ILE A 147 -4.88 12.53 17.09
N ALA A 148 -5.26 13.78 16.82
CA ALA A 148 -6.54 14.17 16.22
C ALA A 148 -6.81 13.37 14.94
N ASP A 149 -5.80 13.25 14.08
CA ASP A 149 -5.85 12.56 12.79
C ASP A 149 -6.23 11.06 12.95
N GLN A 150 -5.95 10.46 14.11
CA GLN A 150 -6.30 9.07 14.45
C GLN A 150 -7.58 8.99 15.28
N PHE A 151 -7.74 9.88 16.25
CA PHE A 151 -8.84 9.85 17.20
C PHE A 151 -10.15 10.25 16.53
N ILE A 152 -10.13 11.35 15.76
CA ILE A 152 -11.27 11.93 15.02
C ILE A 152 -11.40 11.32 13.60
N SER A 153 -10.78 10.17 13.35
CA SER A 153 -10.95 9.45 12.09
C SER A 153 -11.51 8.05 12.30
N GLY A 154 -11.93 7.40 11.21
CA GLY A 154 -12.61 6.11 11.26
C GLY A 154 -14.06 6.24 11.70
N ASN A 155 -14.60 5.19 12.34
CA ASN A 155 -15.99 5.15 12.80
C ASN A 155 -16.21 6.06 14.02
N VAL A 156 -16.40 7.36 13.79
CA VAL A 156 -16.53 8.37 14.86
C VAL A 156 -17.83 8.20 15.65
N ILE A 157 -18.88 7.68 15.02
CA ILE A 157 -20.16 7.41 15.69
C ILE A 157 -19.97 6.34 16.76
N GLU A 158 -19.38 5.20 16.40
CA GLU A 158 -19.11 4.11 17.35
C GLU A 158 -18.14 4.53 18.46
N LYS A 159 -17.07 5.27 18.12
CA LYS A 159 -16.15 5.83 19.12
C LYS A 159 -16.89 6.74 20.11
N ALA A 160 -17.72 7.64 19.61
CA ALA A 160 -18.50 8.56 20.45
C ALA A 160 -19.46 7.80 21.36
N GLU A 161 -20.22 6.82 20.84
CA GLU A 161 -21.15 6.01 21.63
C GLU A 161 -20.44 5.23 22.75
N ARG A 162 -19.26 4.67 22.48
CA ARG A 162 -18.47 3.94 23.48
C ARG A 162 -17.90 4.84 24.57
N ILE A 163 -17.42 6.02 24.21
CA ILE A 163 -16.90 7.01 25.18
C ILE A 163 -18.05 7.61 26.00
N ASP A 164 -19.19 7.88 25.37
CA ASP A 164 -20.40 8.36 26.06
C ASP A 164 -20.88 7.32 27.09
N ALA A 165 -20.88 6.03 26.73
CA ALA A 165 -21.17 4.95 27.67
C ALA A 165 -20.16 4.87 28.82
N TRP A 166 -18.85 5.02 28.55
CA TRP A 166 -17.81 5.02 29.59
C TRP A 166 -17.93 6.21 30.56
N LEU A 167 -18.36 7.38 30.05
CA LEU A 167 -18.58 8.59 30.83
C LEU A 167 -19.78 8.49 31.78
N LEU A 168 -20.73 7.57 31.54
CA LEU A 168 -21.81 7.29 32.51
C LEU A 168 -21.25 6.78 33.85
N ASP A 169 -20.16 6.02 33.79
CA ASP A 169 -19.48 5.49 34.98
C ASP A 169 -18.42 6.47 35.54
N HIS A 170 -17.96 7.44 34.74
CA HIS A 170 -16.88 8.38 35.09
C HIS A 170 -17.23 9.86 34.78
N PRO A 171 -18.28 10.43 35.40
CA PRO A 171 -18.82 11.73 35.00
C PRO A 171 -17.90 12.94 35.29
N GLY A 172 -16.85 12.77 36.09
CA GLY A 172 -15.89 13.82 36.46
C GLY A 172 -14.70 13.98 35.51
N HIS A 173 -14.56 13.12 34.49
CA HIS A 173 -13.36 13.08 33.65
C HIS A 173 -13.38 14.13 32.53
N GLU A 174 -12.87 15.33 32.81
CA GLU A 174 -12.94 16.49 31.88
C GLU A 174 -12.28 16.24 30.52
N MET A 175 -11.10 15.61 30.48
CA MET A 175 -10.42 15.29 29.21
C MET A 175 -11.25 14.37 28.32
N ALA A 176 -11.98 13.42 28.91
CA ALA A 176 -12.82 12.50 28.14
C ALA A 176 -14.07 13.20 27.60
N LYS A 177 -14.61 14.19 28.32
CA LYS A 177 -15.71 15.05 27.84
C LYS A 177 -15.26 15.91 26.65
N GLN A 178 -14.05 16.47 26.71
CA GLN A 178 -13.47 17.22 25.59
C GLN A 178 -13.29 16.34 24.36
N SER A 179 -12.70 15.14 24.54
CA SER A 179 -12.58 14.14 23.47
C SER A 179 -13.93 13.76 22.85
N LEU A 180 -14.96 13.53 23.67
CA LEU A 180 -16.31 13.24 23.17
C LEU A 180 -16.91 14.40 22.38
N ALA A 181 -16.70 15.64 22.83
CA ALA A 181 -17.18 16.83 22.12
C ALA A 181 -16.52 16.95 20.73
N ALA A 182 -15.22 16.68 20.63
CA ALA A 182 -14.50 16.67 19.37
C ALA A 182 -15.02 15.59 18.40
N LEU A 183 -15.26 14.37 18.89
CA LEU A 183 -15.87 13.31 18.07
C LEU A 183 -17.26 13.68 17.56
N ARG A 184 -18.11 14.26 18.42
CA ARG A 184 -19.46 14.69 18.04
C ARG A 184 -19.43 15.80 16.98
N ALA A 185 -18.50 16.73 17.09
CA ALA A 185 -18.32 17.80 16.10
C ALA A 185 -17.90 17.27 14.72
N ALA A 186 -17.21 16.13 14.68
CA ALA A 186 -16.77 15.49 13.44
C ALA A 186 -17.78 14.51 12.82
N ILE A 187 -18.91 14.23 13.48
CA ILE A 187 -19.94 13.34 12.92
C ILE A 187 -20.44 13.93 11.58
N PRO A 188 -20.36 13.17 10.47
CA PRO A 188 -20.86 13.63 9.18
C PRO A 188 -22.34 13.99 9.24
N THR A 189 -22.75 14.98 8.43
CA THR A 189 -24.16 15.34 8.28
C THR A 189 -24.95 14.10 7.84
N PRO A 190 -26.00 13.69 8.57
CA PRO A 190 -26.79 12.52 8.21
C PRO A 190 -27.41 12.67 6.81
N ILE A 191 -27.22 11.66 5.96
CA ILE A 191 -27.82 11.60 4.63
C ILE A 191 -29.29 11.20 4.80
N PRO A 192 -30.24 12.04 4.35
CA PRO A 192 -31.66 11.72 4.43
C PRO A 192 -32.02 10.62 3.43
N PHE A 193 -33.12 9.92 3.70
CA PHE A 193 -33.61 8.85 2.83
C PHE A 193 -33.76 9.26 1.35
N ALA A 194 -34.16 10.51 1.09
CA ALA A 194 -34.37 11.02 -0.27
C ALA A 194 -33.08 11.13 -1.10
N ASP A 195 -31.93 11.22 -0.45
CA ASP A 195 -30.61 11.34 -1.10
C ASP A 195 -29.89 9.99 -1.20
N LEU A 196 -30.48 8.92 -0.65
CA LEU A 196 -29.95 7.56 -0.76
C LEU A 196 -30.39 6.89 -2.06
N ASP A 197 -29.43 6.33 -2.78
CA ASP A 197 -29.69 5.46 -3.93
C ASP A 197 -29.79 4.01 -3.46
N PHE A 198 -30.91 3.36 -3.77
CA PHE A 198 -31.23 2.01 -3.28
C PHE A 198 -31.21 1.00 -4.41
N ASN A 199 -30.47 -0.09 -4.22
CA ASN A 199 -30.56 -1.27 -5.08
C ASN A 199 -31.15 -2.47 -4.33
N LEU A 200 -31.84 -3.32 -5.09
CA LEU A 200 -32.32 -4.60 -4.57
C LEU A 200 -31.13 -5.54 -4.31
N GLY A 201 -31.10 -6.13 -3.11
CA GLY A 201 -30.06 -7.09 -2.70
C GLY A 201 -28.82 -6.48 -2.06
N GLU A 202 -28.82 -5.19 -1.71
CA GLU A 202 -27.82 -4.58 -0.83
C GLU A 202 -27.80 -5.23 0.56
N ARG A 203 -26.64 -5.79 0.94
CA ARG A 203 -26.51 -6.68 2.12
C ARG A 203 -26.77 -5.97 3.45
N TRP A 204 -26.65 -4.64 3.48
CA TRP A 204 -26.93 -3.86 4.67
C TRP A 204 -28.43 -3.75 4.96
N ILE A 205 -29.29 -3.92 3.95
CA ILE A 205 -30.75 -3.91 4.10
C ILE A 205 -31.20 -5.27 4.68
N PRO A 206 -31.96 -5.29 5.78
CA PRO A 206 -32.39 -6.56 6.39
C PRO A 206 -33.23 -7.41 5.42
N ALA A 207 -33.00 -8.73 5.38
CA ALA A 207 -33.73 -9.67 4.52
C ALA A 207 -35.26 -9.59 4.71
N LYS A 208 -35.74 -9.23 5.90
CA LYS A 208 -37.17 -8.99 6.19
C LYS A 208 -37.78 -7.89 5.32
N VAL A 209 -37.00 -6.88 4.92
CA VAL A 209 -37.44 -5.84 4.00
C VAL A 209 -37.69 -6.42 2.61
N TYR A 210 -36.80 -7.29 2.14
CA TYR A 210 -36.96 -7.99 0.87
C TYR A 210 -38.12 -8.99 0.89
N ALA A 211 -38.36 -9.67 2.01
CA ALA A 211 -39.53 -10.53 2.18
C ALA A 211 -40.84 -9.74 2.04
N ARG A 212 -40.92 -8.57 2.68
CA ARG A 212 -42.10 -7.68 2.57
C ARG A 212 -42.29 -7.17 1.14
N PHE A 213 -41.22 -6.70 0.50
CA PHE A 213 -41.25 -6.28 -0.90
C PHE A 213 -41.70 -7.41 -1.83
N ALA A 214 -41.08 -8.60 -1.72
CA ALA A 214 -41.39 -9.73 -2.58
C ALA A 214 -42.83 -10.19 -2.42
N SER A 215 -43.34 -10.13 -1.19
CA SER A 215 -44.74 -10.49 -0.90
C SER A 215 -45.71 -9.51 -1.55
N ASP A 216 -45.41 -8.20 -1.49
CA ASP A 216 -46.20 -7.15 -2.15
C ASP A 216 -46.10 -7.23 -3.67
N LEU A 217 -44.91 -7.53 -4.22
CA LEU A 217 -44.66 -7.65 -5.67
C LEU A 217 -45.43 -8.82 -6.28
N PHE A 218 -45.41 -9.98 -5.63
CA PHE A 218 -46.03 -11.18 -6.15
C PHE A 218 -47.48 -11.38 -5.68
N GLY A 219 -47.94 -10.66 -4.66
CA GLY A 219 -49.29 -10.82 -4.10
C GLY A 219 -49.49 -12.17 -3.42
N THR A 220 -48.45 -12.72 -2.78
CA THR A 220 -48.45 -13.96 -2.00
C THR A 220 -47.37 -13.89 -0.94
N ASP A 221 -47.44 -14.68 0.13
CA ASP A 221 -46.41 -14.65 1.18
C ASP A 221 -45.09 -15.24 0.68
N VAL A 222 -44.01 -14.42 0.72
CA VAL A 222 -42.67 -14.79 0.28
C VAL A 222 -41.66 -14.55 1.39
N GLY A 223 -41.10 -15.65 1.89
CA GLY A 223 -40.00 -15.62 2.84
C GLY A 223 -38.67 -15.35 2.13
N VAL A 224 -37.86 -14.46 2.71
CA VAL A 224 -36.48 -14.19 2.27
C VAL A 224 -35.56 -14.33 3.47
N SER A 225 -34.62 -15.26 3.38
CA SER A 225 -33.55 -15.44 4.36
C SER A 225 -32.20 -15.23 3.66
N TYR A 226 -31.27 -14.60 4.36
CA TYR A 226 -29.91 -14.38 3.87
C TYR A 226 -28.94 -15.21 4.70
N LEU A 227 -28.04 -15.94 4.05
CA LEU A 227 -26.95 -16.70 4.66
C LEU A 227 -25.64 -15.94 4.43
N PRO A 228 -25.14 -15.17 5.42
CA PRO A 228 -23.97 -14.31 5.26
C PRO A 228 -22.69 -15.06 4.88
N GLU A 229 -22.48 -16.28 5.39
CA GLU A 229 -21.25 -17.05 5.14
C GLU A 229 -21.10 -17.48 3.68
N MET A 230 -22.22 -17.57 2.97
CA MET A 230 -22.29 -18.05 1.58
C MET A 230 -22.66 -16.93 0.60
N ASP A 231 -22.92 -15.71 1.09
CA ASP A 231 -23.57 -14.61 0.35
C ASP A 231 -24.80 -15.08 -0.45
N GLU A 232 -25.65 -15.92 0.16
CA GLU A 232 -26.74 -16.62 -0.54
C GLU A 232 -28.12 -16.22 0.01
N TYR A 233 -29.08 -15.93 -0.88
CA TYR A 233 -30.49 -15.74 -0.51
C TYR A 233 -31.30 -17.01 -0.72
N ILE A 234 -32.03 -17.40 0.31
CA ILE A 234 -33.03 -18.47 0.29
C ILE A 234 -34.41 -17.83 0.21
N LEU A 235 -35.16 -18.23 -0.82
CA LEU A 235 -36.53 -17.79 -1.06
C LEU A 235 -37.48 -18.94 -0.76
N SER A 236 -38.52 -18.69 0.04
CA SER A 236 -39.60 -19.62 0.32
C SER A 236 -40.94 -19.01 -0.07
N CYS A 237 -41.85 -19.83 -0.59
CA CYS A 237 -43.19 -19.41 -1.01
C CYS A 237 -44.08 -20.65 -1.01
N ASP A 238 -45.08 -20.69 -0.13
CA ASP A 238 -45.93 -21.87 0.05
C ASP A 238 -46.87 -22.10 -1.14
N GLN A 239 -47.39 -21.02 -1.73
CA GLN A 239 -48.27 -21.08 -2.91
C GLN A 239 -47.83 -20.10 -3.99
N LYS A 240 -47.31 -20.64 -5.09
CA LYS A 240 -46.96 -19.87 -6.28
C LYS A 240 -48.21 -19.56 -7.11
N ASN A 241 -48.35 -18.29 -7.52
CA ASN A 241 -49.50 -17.80 -8.29
C ASN A 241 -49.11 -17.42 -9.73
N GLN A 242 -50.05 -16.82 -10.47
CA GLN A 242 -49.85 -16.40 -11.85
C GLN A 242 -48.69 -15.38 -12.01
N ALA A 243 -48.49 -14.49 -11.03
CA ALA A 243 -47.42 -13.50 -11.08
C ALA A 243 -46.03 -14.16 -11.12
N ILE A 244 -45.83 -15.19 -10.29
CA ILE A 244 -44.58 -15.95 -10.24
C ILE A 244 -44.40 -16.86 -11.47
N TRP A 245 -45.46 -17.54 -11.91
CA TRP A 245 -45.36 -18.52 -12.99
C TRP A 245 -45.29 -17.92 -14.40
N HIS A 246 -45.85 -16.72 -14.59
CA HIS A 246 -46.07 -16.14 -15.91
C HIS A 246 -45.66 -14.68 -16.06
N THR A 247 -46.02 -13.79 -15.11
CA THR A 247 -45.75 -12.34 -15.24
C THR A 247 -44.26 -12.03 -15.15
N TYR A 248 -43.60 -12.57 -14.12
CA TYR A 248 -42.16 -12.42 -13.87
C TYR A 248 -41.42 -13.70 -14.24
N ALA A 249 -41.64 -14.23 -15.44
CA ALA A 249 -41.01 -15.48 -15.85
C ALA A 249 -40.46 -15.41 -17.29
N VAL A 250 -39.41 -16.18 -17.54
CA VAL A 250 -38.83 -16.36 -18.88
C VAL A 250 -38.71 -17.84 -19.21
N GLN A 251 -39.17 -18.21 -20.41
CA GLN A 251 -39.10 -19.58 -20.90
C GLN A 251 -37.81 -19.78 -21.70
N GLY A 252 -36.88 -20.60 -21.18
CA GLY A 252 -35.75 -21.11 -21.95
C GLY A 252 -36.09 -22.43 -22.65
N GLU A 253 -35.21 -22.89 -23.53
CA GLU A 253 -35.38 -24.15 -24.27
C GLU A 253 -35.49 -25.36 -23.33
N PHE A 254 -34.65 -25.41 -22.29
CA PHE A 254 -34.56 -26.57 -21.39
C PHE A 254 -35.34 -26.42 -20.07
N LYS A 255 -35.62 -25.20 -19.64
CA LYS A 255 -36.34 -24.92 -18.38
C LYS A 255 -36.96 -23.53 -18.37
N ARG A 256 -37.98 -23.36 -17.52
CA ARG A 256 -38.54 -22.05 -17.17
C ARG A 256 -37.77 -21.44 -16.01
N TYR A 257 -37.54 -20.14 -16.09
CA TYR A 257 -37.02 -19.30 -15.01
C TYR A 257 -38.20 -18.51 -14.44
N ASP A 258 -38.71 -18.91 -13.28
CA ASP A 258 -39.90 -18.31 -12.65
C ASP A 258 -39.56 -17.05 -11.83
N GLY A 259 -40.58 -16.36 -11.31
CA GLY A 259 -40.43 -15.10 -10.59
C GLY A 259 -39.52 -15.18 -9.37
N LEU A 260 -39.52 -16.30 -8.65
CA LEU A 260 -38.60 -16.50 -7.52
C LEU A 260 -37.16 -16.71 -8.02
N HIS A 261 -36.98 -17.46 -9.10
CA HIS A 261 -35.66 -17.65 -9.71
C HIS A 261 -35.07 -16.32 -10.21
N LEU A 262 -35.90 -15.49 -10.85
CA LEU A 262 -35.48 -14.16 -11.31
C LEU A 262 -35.28 -13.19 -10.15
N LEU A 263 -36.12 -13.21 -9.11
CA LEU A 263 -35.91 -12.42 -7.88
C LEU A 263 -34.57 -12.78 -7.21
N LYS A 264 -34.21 -14.06 -7.16
CA LYS A 264 -32.92 -14.49 -6.63
C LYS A 264 -31.75 -13.89 -7.43
N HIS A 265 -31.82 -13.96 -8.76
CA HIS A 265 -30.84 -13.31 -9.62
C HIS A 265 -30.82 -11.78 -9.44
N ALA A 266 -31.98 -11.16 -9.24
CA ALA A 266 -32.10 -9.73 -8.95
C ALA A 266 -31.39 -9.35 -7.64
N LEU A 267 -31.59 -10.10 -6.56
CA LEU A 267 -30.91 -9.92 -5.26
C LEU A 267 -29.38 -10.09 -5.36
N HIS A 268 -28.90 -11.02 -6.18
CA HIS A 268 -27.45 -11.26 -6.35
C HIS A 268 -26.78 -10.32 -7.36
N ASN A 269 -27.52 -9.42 -7.98
CA ASN A 269 -27.04 -8.64 -9.11
C ASN A 269 -26.51 -9.49 -10.29
N THR A 270 -27.18 -10.60 -10.63
CA THR A 270 -26.75 -11.53 -11.69
C THR A 270 -27.86 -11.75 -12.71
N VAL A 271 -27.51 -12.44 -13.81
CA VAL A 271 -28.46 -12.90 -14.83
C VAL A 271 -28.25 -14.40 -15.03
N PRO A 272 -29.30 -15.21 -15.16
CA PRO A 272 -29.16 -16.64 -15.40
C PRO A 272 -28.38 -16.91 -16.69
N ASN A 273 -27.49 -17.90 -16.66
CA ASN A 273 -26.85 -18.39 -17.88
C ASN A 273 -27.80 -19.32 -18.63
N ILE A 274 -28.40 -18.83 -19.72
CA ILE A 274 -29.37 -19.59 -20.52
C ILE A 274 -28.70 -20.06 -21.81
N THR A 275 -28.80 -21.36 -22.07
CA THR A 275 -28.26 -21.99 -23.28
C THR A 275 -29.37 -22.50 -24.17
N LYS A 276 -29.10 -22.55 -25.47
CA LYS A 276 -29.92 -23.21 -26.49
C LYS A 276 -29.10 -24.21 -27.29
N SER A 277 -29.79 -25.13 -27.94
CA SER A 277 -29.19 -26.06 -28.90
C SER A 277 -28.85 -25.31 -30.20
N LYS A 278 -27.65 -25.52 -30.73
CA LYS A 278 -27.24 -25.05 -32.07
C LYS A 278 -26.62 -26.23 -32.82
N GLU A 279 -27.18 -26.55 -33.99
CA GLU A 279 -26.53 -27.47 -34.92
C GLU A 279 -25.31 -26.77 -35.52
N VAL A 280 -24.15 -27.41 -35.42
CA VAL A 280 -22.93 -27.02 -36.07
C VAL A 280 -22.48 -28.16 -36.95
N THR A 281 -22.24 -27.85 -38.23
CA THR A 281 -21.68 -28.81 -39.18
C THR A 281 -20.17 -28.81 -39.04
N ASP A 282 -19.57 -29.97 -38.81
CA ASP A 282 -18.11 -30.11 -38.80
C ASP A 282 -17.56 -29.80 -40.22
N PRO A 283 -16.68 -28.79 -40.37
CA PRO A 283 -16.13 -28.41 -41.67
C PRO A 283 -15.31 -29.51 -42.37
N LYS A 284 -14.86 -30.53 -41.62
CA LYS A 284 -14.00 -31.61 -42.11
C LYS A 284 -14.76 -32.91 -42.38
N THR A 285 -15.75 -33.25 -41.56
CA THR A 285 -16.49 -34.52 -41.70
C THR A 285 -17.89 -34.36 -42.28
N GLY A 286 -18.43 -33.13 -42.32
CA GLY A 286 -19.80 -32.86 -42.77
C GLY A 286 -20.89 -33.36 -41.83
N GLU A 287 -20.51 -33.95 -40.69
CA GLU A 287 -21.45 -34.43 -39.68
C GLU A 287 -22.05 -33.25 -38.90
N LYS A 288 -23.36 -33.33 -38.64
CA LYS A 288 -24.06 -32.36 -37.80
C LYS A 288 -23.90 -32.73 -36.33
N ALA A 289 -23.20 -31.90 -35.58
CA ALA A 289 -23.11 -32.00 -34.13
C ALA A 289 -24.04 -30.97 -33.48
N THR A 290 -24.82 -31.39 -32.49
CA THR A 290 -25.58 -30.46 -31.66
C THR A 290 -24.72 -30.02 -30.49
N ILE A 291 -24.39 -28.73 -30.44
CA ILE A 291 -23.68 -28.14 -29.30
C ILE A 291 -24.61 -27.19 -28.53
N LYS A 292 -24.35 -27.05 -27.22
CA LYS A 292 -25.02 -26.04 -26.40
C LYS A 292 -24.28 -24.72 -26.54
N VAL A 293 -24.97 -23.71 -27.04
CA VAL A 293 -24.47 -22.34 -27.13
C VAL A 293 -25.29 -21.43 -26.24
N ARG A 294 -24.74 -20.26 -25.90
CA ARG A 294 -25.50 -19.25 -25.15
C ARG A 294 -26.68 -18.73 -25.97
N ASP A 295 -27.81 -18.57 -25.31
CA ASP A 295 -28.98 -17.96 -25.90
C ASP A 295 -29.08 -16.47 -25.51
N GLY A 296 -28.33 -15.63 -26.23
CA GLY A 296 -28.25 -14.19 -25.93
C GLY A 296 -29.62 -13.50 -25.86
N ARG A 297 -30.59 -13.93 -26.68
CA ARG A 297 -31.94 -13.35 -26.69
C ARG A 297 -32.70 -13.67 -25.40
N THR A 298 -32.70 -14.92 -24.96
CA THR A 298 -33.42 -15.32 -23.74
C THR A 298 -32.73 -14.80 -22.49
N ILE A 299 -31.39 -14.69 -22.50
CA ILE A 299 -30.62 -13.99 -21.46
C ILE A 299 -31.06 -12.53 -21.36
N GLN A 300 -31.18 -11.82 -22.49
CA GLN A 300 -31.63 -10.43 -22.52
C GLN A 300 -33.07 -10.26 -21.98
N MET A 301 -33.98 -11.18 -22.32
CA MET A 301 -35.34 -11.17 -21.77
C MET A 301 -35.35 -11.39 -20.25
N ALA A 302 -34.51 -12.29 -19.73
CA ALA A 302 -34.38 -12.52 -18.29
C ALA A 302 -33.82 -11.28 -17.58
N ASP A 303 -32.84 -10.61 -18.19
CA ASP A 303 -32.28 -9.36 -17.70
C ASP A 303 -33.33 -8.24 -17.63
N THR A 304 -34.16 -8.07 -18.67
CA THR A 304 -35.27 -7.11 -18.65
C THR A 304 -36.23 -7.37 -17.49
N LYS A 305 -36.59 -8.64 -17.23
CA LYS A 305 -37.47 -8.99 -16.09
C LYS A 305 -36.81 -8.78 -14.74
N ILE A 306 -35.50 -9.00 -14.64
CA ILE A 306 -34.74 -8.70 -13.42
C ILE A 306 -34.73 -7.20 -13.14
N GLU A 307 -34.52 -6.35 -14.17
CA GLU A 307 -34.55 -4.90 -14.01
C GLU A 307 -35.95 -4.37 -13.67
N GLU A 308 -37.02 -4.95 -14.24
CA GLU A 308 -38.41 -4.65 -13.82
C GLU A 308 -38.60 -4.89 -12.32
N ILE A 309 -38.10 -6.01 -11.79
CA ILE A 309 -38.19 -6.34 -10.35
C ILE A 309 -37.40 -5.33 -9.51
N ARG A 310 -36.21 -4.92 -9.96
CA ARG A 310 -35.37 -3.94 -9.24
C ARG A 310 -36.02 -2.56 -9.19
N GLN A 311 -36.54 -2.08 -10.31
CA GLN A 311 -37.24 -0.79 -10.35
C GLN A 311 -38.50 -0.80 -9.48
N ALA A 312 -39.22 -1.94 -9.45
CA ALA A 312 -40.36 -2.10 -8.57
C ALA A 312 -39.98 -1.99 -7.08
N PHE A 313 -38.81 -2.50 -6.68
CA PHE A 313 -38.31 -2.36 -5.32
C PHE A 313 -38.08 -0.90 -4.93
N VAL A 314 -37.44 -0.10 -5.80
CA VAL A 314 -37.20 1.32 -5.54
C VAL A 314 -38.52 2.09 -5.45
N SER A 315 -39.48 1.83 -6.34
CA SER A 315 -40.79 2.46 -6.28
C SER A 315 -41.56 2.07 -5.01
N TRP A 316 -41.46 0.80 -4.60
CA TRP A 316 -42.07 0.28 -3.38
C TRP A 316 -41.51 0.96 -2.14
N LEU A 317 -40.19 1.09 -2.04
CA LEU A 317 -39.52 1.83 -0.96
C LEU A 317 -40.04 3.26 -0.84
N GLY A 318 -40.23 3.97 -1.96
CA GLY A 318 -40.78 5.33 -1.98
C GLY A 318 -42.18 5.47 -1.36
N ARG A 319 -42.97 4.39 -1.35
CA ARG A 319 -44.34 4.36 -0.80
C ARG A 319 -44.42 3.91 0.66
N THR A 320 -43.29 3.52 1.26
CA THR A 320 -43.26 3.09 2.66
C THR A 320 -43.47 4.26 3.64
N PRO A 321 -43.91 4.00 4.88
CA PRO A 321 -44.08 5.05 5.90
C PRO A 321 -42.78 5.81 6.21
N GLU A 322 -42.91 7.07 6.57
CA GLU A 322 -41.75 7.95 6.85
C GLU A 322 -40.86 7.40 7.98
N THR A 323 -41.45 6.76 9.00
CA THR A 323 -40.69 6.12 10.08
C THR A 323 -39.80 4.99 9.59
N PHE A 324 -40.23 4.24 8.58
CA PHE A 324 -39.43 3.16 7.99
C PHE A 324 -38.29 3.71 7.13
N LYS A 325 -38.56 4.79 6.39
CA LYS A 325 -37.55 5.54 5.64
C LYS A 325 -36.45 6.09 6.54
N GLN A 326 -36.83 6.71 7.67
CA GLN A 326 -35.91 7.18 8.69
C GLN A 326 -35.05 6.04 9.28
N GLN A 327 -35.65 4.91 9.65
CA GLN A 327 -34.90 3.76 10.17
C GLN A 327 -33.87 3.21 9.17
N LEU A 328 -34.20 3.17 7.88
CA LEU A 328 -33.25 2.77 6.83
C LEU A 328 -32.14 3.80 6.67
N ALA A 329 -32.46 5.10 6.68
CA ALA A 329 -31.47 6.17 6.60
C ALA A 329 -30.53 6.16 7.80
N ASP A 330 -31.04 6.06 9.03
CA ASP A 330 -30.23 5.96 10.25
C ASP A 330 -29.28 4.76 10.21
N ARG A 331 -29.79 3.61 9.74
CA ARG A 331 -28.98 2.41 9.55
C ARG A 331 -27.87 2.62 8.52
N TYR A 332 -28.18 3.23 7.39
CA TYR A 332 -27.17 3.57 6.38
C TYR A 332 -26.11 4.48 6.97
N ASN A 333 -26.52 5.54 7.69
CA ASN A 333 -25.60 6.50 8.27
C ASN A 333 -24.67 5.86 9.31
N ARG A 334 -25.18 4.94 10.15
CA ARG A 334 -24.36 4.19 11.11
C ARG A 334 -23.38 3.20 10.48
N LEU A 335 -23.70 2.67 9.30
CA LEU A 335 -22.87 1.67 8.63
C LEU A 335 -21.86 2.28 7.66
N PHE A 336 -22.21 3.40 7.02
CA PHE A 336 -21.46 3.97 5.90
C PHE A 336 -21.12 5.45 6.08
N ASN A 337 -22.09 6.29 6.52
CA ASN A 337 -21.84 7.71 6.79
C ASN A 337 -21.35 7.98 8.23
N CYS A 338 -20.50 7.08 8.73
CA CYS A 338 -19.93 7.12 10.06
C CYS A 338 -18.41 7.29 10.03
N PHE A 339 -17.81 7.24 8.83
CA PHE A 339 -16.38 7.21 8.65
C PHE A 339 -15.84 8.59 8.29
N VAL A 340 -15.00 9.14 9.16
CA VAL A 340 -14.27 10.39 8.91
C VAL A 340 -12.86 10.04 8.43
N ARG A 341 -12.43 10.69 7.35
CA ARG A 341 -11.06 10.54 6.85
C ARG A 341 -10.12 11.32 7.77
N PRO A 342 -8.91 10.80 8.05
CA PRO A 342 -7.88 11.59 8.71
C PRO A 342 -7.67 12.90 7.96
N ASP A 343 -7.68 14.01 8.69
CA ASP A 343 -7.33 15.34 8.19
C ASP A 343 -5.95 15.69 8.72
N PHE A 344 -5.00 15.99 7.83
CA PHE A 344 -3.61 16.21 8.20
C PHE A 344 -3.30 17.70 8.11
N ASP A 345 -3.34 18.41 9.24
CA ASP A 345 -3.00 19.85 9.29
C ASP A 345 -1.50 20.05 9.55
N GLY A 346 -0.78 20.48 8.53
CA GLY A 346 0.65 20.75 8.59
C GLY A 346 1.01 22.21 8.90
N SER A 347 0.05 23.09 9.17
CA SER A 347 0.25 24.54 9.31
C SER A 347 1.24 24.94 10.41
N HIS A 348 1.33 24.11 11.44
CA HIS A 348 2.18 24.29 12.61
C HIS A 348 3.65 23.94 12.38
N GLN A 349 3.96 23.25 11.28
CA GLN A 349 5.31 22.78 11.03
C GLN A 349 6.25 23.95 10.80
N THR A 350 7.36 23.90 11.49
CA THR A 350 8.54 24.67 11.12
C THR A 350 9.38 23.83 10.15
N PHE A 351 10.10 24.50 9.25
CA PHE A 351 11.02 23.84 8.31
C PHE A 351 12.43 24.40 8.51
N PRO A 352 13.13 24.00 9.58
CA PRO A 352 14.45 24.53 9.88
C PRO A 352 15.43 24.32 8.74
N GLY A 353 16.12 25.39 8.33
CA GLY A 353 17.09 25.35 7.23
C GLY A 353 16.49 25.42 5.83
N LEU A 354 15.16 25.51 5.68
CA LEU A 354 14.51 25.72 4.39
C LEU A 354 14.79 27.14 3.87
N ASP A 355 15.48 27.23 2.74
CA ASP A 355 15.75 28.50 2.06
C ASP A 355 14.66 28.84 1.03
N LEU A 356 13.65 29.57 1.52
CA LEU A 356 12.55 30.08 0.71
C LEU A 356 13.00 31.09 -0.37
N LYS A 357 14.12 31.81 -0.15
CA LYS A 357 14.67 32.72 -1.17
C LYS A 357 15.26 31.94 -2.33
N GLY A 358 15.99 30.87 -2.04
CA GLY A 358 16.52 29.94 -3.04
C GLY A 358 15.43 29.30 -3.90
N LEU A 359 14.26 29.03 -3.31
CA LEU A 359 13.10 28.46 -3.98
C LEU A 359 12.19 29.48 -4.71
N SER A 360 12.45 30.78 -4.54
CA SER A 360 11.72 31.87 -5.20
C SER A 360 10.22 31.95 -4.90
N PHE A 361 9.77 31.50 -3.72
CA PHE A 361 8.39 31.68 -3.23
C PHE A 361 8.38 32.09 -1.75
N PRO A 362 7.35 32.81 -1.27
CA PRO A 362 7.35 33.41 0.06
C PRO A 362 7.21 32.40 1.21
N ASP A 363 6.52 31.29 0.98
CA ASP A 363 6.33 30.18 1.92
C ASP A 363 5.82 28.94 1.16
N LEU A 364 5.86 27.77 1.79
CA LEU A 364 5.19 26.56 1.30
C LEU A 364 3.68 26.74 1.33
N TYR A 365 2.98 26.19 0.33
CA TYR A 365 1.52 26.17 0.32
C TYR A 365 0.97 25.28 1.43
N PRO A 366 -0.23 25.57 1.98
CA PRO A 366 -0.86 24.74 3.02
C PRO A 366 -0.89 23.25 2.65
N SER A 367 -1.33 22.92 1.43
CA SER A 367 -1.38 21.53 0.95
C SER A 367 -0.01 20.82 0.92
N GLN A 368 1.09 21.56 0.71
CA GLN A 368 2.43 20.99 0.78
C GLN A 368 2.83 20.69 2.22
N LYS A 369 2.48 21.59 3.15
CA LYS A 369 2.71 21.37 4.58
C LYS A 369 1.91 20.16 5.05
N ASP A 370 0.63 20.09 4.72
CA ASP A 370 -0.27 18.98 5.05
C ASP A 370 0.26 17.64 4.52
N ALA A 371 0.74 17.62 3.27
CA ALA A 371 1.36 16.44 2.69
C ALA A 371 2.63 16.03 3.45
N VAL A 372 3.53 16.96 3.77
CA VAL A 372 4.74 16.65 4.55
C VAL A 372 4.37 16.13 5.95
N TRP A 373 3.34 16.71 6.59
CA TRP A 373 2.84 16.24 7.88
C TRP A 373 2.34 14.79 7.80
N MET A 374 1.46 14.49 6.85
CA MET A 374 0.97 13.15 6.58
C MET A 374 2.13 12.14 6.42
N LEU A 375 3.17 12.50 5.67
CA LEU A 375 4.30 11.61 5.41
C LEU A 375 5.14 11.33 6.65
N LYS A 376 5.38 12.35 7.48
CA LYS A 376 6.09 12.18 8.76
C LYS A 376 5.31 11.31 9.74
N THR A 377 4.03 11.60 9.91
CA THR A 377 3.15 10.90 10.87
C THR A 377 2.94 9.43 10.48
N ASN A 378 2.73 9.15 9.20
CA ASN A 378 2.46 7.79 8.72
C ASN A 378 3.74 6.98 8.44
N GLY A 379 4.91 7.61 8.29
CA GLY A 379 6.12 6.96 7.79
C GLY A 379 6.04 6.61 6.30
N GLY A 380 5.36 7.45 5.51
CA GLY A 380 5.13 7.26 4.07
C GLY A 380 3.66 7.40 3.66
N GLY A 381 3.35 7.10 2.40
CA GLY A 381 1.99 7.25 1.88
C GLY A 381 1.92 7.47 0.37
N ILE A 382 0.81 8.06 -0.08
CA ILE A 382 0.59 8.40 -1.48
C ILE A 382 0.28 9.90 -1.57
N CYS A 383 1.03 10.62 -2.39
CA CYS A 383 0.76 12.02 -2.70
C CYS A 383 0.18 12.13 -4.12
N ASP A 384 -1.15 12.12 -4.23
CA ASP A 384 -1.90 12.22 -5.49
C ASP A 384 -2.19 13.67 -5.88
N HIS A 385 -1.16 14.53 -5.82
CA HIS A 385 -1.28 15.92 -6.25
C HIS A 385 -1.18 16.02 -7.77
N GLU A 386 -1.93 16.93 -8.39
CA GLU A 386 -1.86 17.19 -9.83
C GLU A 386 -0.45 17.65 -10.29
N VAL A 387 -0.19 17.59 -11.60
CA VAL A 387 1.05 18.14 -12.17
C VAL A 387 1.10 19.64 -11.88
N GLY A 388 2.22 20.11 -11.34
CA GLY A 388 2.36 21.50 -10.86
C GLY A 388 1.97 21.71 -9.39
N GLY A 389 1.38 20.72 -8.70
CA GLY A 389 1.05 20.79 -7.27
C GLY A 389 2.24 20.75 -6.31
N GLY A 390 3.47 21.00 -6.80
CA GLY A 390 4.66 21.12 -5.96
C GLY A 390 5.21 19.82 -5.37
N LYS A 391 4.93 18.66 -6.00
CA LYS A 391 5.41 17.33 -5.56
C LYS A 391 6.93 17.27 -5.33
N THR A 392 7.73 17.92 -6.17
CA THR A 392 9.18 17.99 -6.01
C THR A 392 9.60 18.64 -4.69
N VAL A 393 8.95 19.76 -4.33
CA VAL A 393 9.21 20.45 -3.06
C VAL A 393 8.77 19.60 -1.88
N ILE A 394 7.62 18.93 -1.99
CA ILE A 394 7.14 17.98 -0.97
C ILE A 394 8.17 16.86 -0.75
N MET A 395 8.72 16.25 -1.82
CA MET A 395 9.74 15.20 -1.70
C MET A 395 11.01 15.70 -1.00
N CYS A 396 11.56 16.84 -1.43
CA CYS A 396 12.80 17.36 -0.86
C CYS A 396 12.62 17.74 0.62
N THR A 397 11.51 18.41 0.92
CA THR A 397 11.17 18.85 2.28
C THR A 397 10.89 17.67 3.19
N ALA A 398 10.07 16.72 2.76
CA ALA A 398 9.77 15.53 3.55
C ALA A 398 11.03 14.67 3.78
N ALA A 399 11.86 14.45 2.76
CA ALA A 399 13.08 13.66 2.91
C ALA A 399 14.03 14.29 3.96
N TYR A 400 14.27 15.60 3.85
CA TYR A 400 15.14 16.31 4.79
C TYR A 400 14.57 16.32 6.22
N GLU A 401 13.28 16.63 6.37
CA GLU A 401 12.63 16.68 7.68
C GLU A 401 12.55 15.30 8.35
N MET A 402 12.27 14.25 7.57
CA MET A 402 12.31 12.87 8.07
C MET A 402 13.71 12.50 8.55
N LYS A 403 14.76 12.95 7.85
CA LYS A 403 16.15 12.75 8.29
C LYS A 403 16.47 13.52 9.57
N ARG A 404 16.17 14.81 9.59
CA ARG A 404 16.44 15.71 10.73
C ARG A 404 15.79 15.23 12.02
N LEU A 405 14.55 14.75 11.94
CA LEU A 405 13.77 14.27 13.09
C LEU A 405 14.12 12.82 13.50
N GLY A 406 15.01 12.14 12.76
CA GLY A 406 15.34 10.73 12.99
C GLY A 406 14.22 9.75 12.60
N LEU A 407 13.27 10.19 11.76
CA LEU A 407 12.20 9.35 11.20
C LEU A 407 12.71 8.42 10.11
N ALA A 408 13.72 8.87 9.37
CA ALA A 408 14.49 8.10 8.40
C ALA A 408 15.98 8.42 8.59
N ASN A 409 16.85 7.44 8.44
CA ASN A 409 18.29 7.60 8.50
C ASN A 409 18.89 7.88 7.12
N LYS A 410 18.37 7.31 6.04
CA LYS A 410 18.93 7.52 4.70
C LYS A 410 17.83 7.43 3.66
N PRO A 411 17.08 8.52 3.45
CA PRO A 411 16.03 8.55 2.44
C PRO A 411 16.64 8.54 1.04
N MET A 412 15.93 7.91 0.10
CA MET A 412 16.28 7.89 -1.31
C MET A 412 15.10 8.37 -2.16
N ILE A 413 15.36 9.29 -3.08
CA ILE A 413 14.42 9.74 -4.10
C ILE A 413 14.77 9.07 -5.43
N ILE A 414 13.79 8.41 -6.04
CA ILE A 414 13.91 7.84 -7.38
C ILE A 414 12.95 8.52 -8.34
N GLY A 415 13.44 8.93 -9.51
CA GLY A 415 12.63 9.66 -10.50
C GLY A 415 12.99 9.37 -11.95
N LEU A 416 12.25 9.99 -12.87
CA LEU A 416 12.57 9.92 -14.28
C LEU A 416 13.90 10.61 -14.56
N LYS A 417 14.64 10.10 -15.55
CA LYS A 417 15.92 10.67 -15.97
C LYS A 417 15.86 12.15 -16.34
N ALA A 418 14.73 12.61 -16.87
CA ALA A 418 14.53 14.01 -17.19
C ALA A 418 14.36 14.90 -15.93
N ASN A 419 13.84 14.32 -14.84
CA ASN A 419 13.41 15.05 -13.65
C ASN A 419 14.48 15.06 -12.54
N VAL A 420 15.33 14.03 -12.44
CA VAL A 420 16.27 13.89 -11.30
C VAL A 420 17.24 15.06 -11.15
N PHE A 421 17.62 15.72 -12.24
CA PHE A 421 18.46 16.92 -12.18
C PHE A 421 17.71 18.08 -11.53
N ASP A 422 16.46 18.32 -11.96
CA ASP A 422 15.61 19.38 -11.41
C ASP A 422 15.25 19.10 -9.94
N ILE A 423 15.05 17.83 -9.58
CA ILE A 423 14.86 17.40 -8.18
C ILE A 423 16.11 17.74 -7.37
N ALA A 424 17.31 17.38 -7.83
CA ALA A 424 18.56 17.65 -7.12
C ALA A 424 18.85 19.16 -7.00
N ASP A 425 18.60 19.94 -8.06
CA ASP A 425 18.74 21.40 -8.04
C ASP A 425 17.73 22.04 -7.07
N THR A 426 16.48 21.58 -7.08
CA THR A 426 15.45 22.03 -6.13
C THR A 426 15.86 21.69 -4.69
N PHE A 427 16.39 20.49 -4.44
CA PHE A 427 16.85 20.09 -3.11
C PHE A 427 17.99 21.00 -2.62
N ARG A 428 18.99 21.27 -3.46
CA ARG A 428 20.11 22.18 -3.10
C ARG A 428 19.63 23.60 -2.82
N LYS A 429 18.65 24.09 -3.57
CA LYS A 429 18.04 25.41 -3.34
C LYS A 429 17.21 25.43 -2.08
N ALA A 430 16.48 24.35 -1.78
CA ALA A 430 15.67 24.22 -0.58
C ALA A 430 16.53 24.12 0.68
N TYR A 431 17.60 23.32 0.64
CA TYR A 431 18.48 23.07 1.78
C TYR A 431 19.94 23.15 1.32
N PRO A 432 20.53 24.35 1.28
CA PRO A 432 21.91 24.54 0.78
C PRO A 432 22.99 23.78 1.56
N ASN A 433 22.72 23.46 2.83
CA ASN A 433 23.63 22.74 3.71
C ASN A 433 23.42 21.21 3.67
N ALA A 434 22.42 20.71 2.93
CA ALA A 434 22.15 19.28 2.87
C ALA A 434 23.20 18.54 2.03
N ARG A 435 23.72 17.43 2.57
CA ARG A 435 24.59 16.49 1.88
C ARG A 435 23.74 15.57 1.00
N ILE A 436 23.62 15.92 -0.28
CA ILE A 436 22.92 15.09 -1.27
C ILE A 436 23.87 14.37 -2.20
N LEU A 437 23.60 13.08 -2.45
CA LEU A 437 24.28 12.31 -3.48
C LEU A 437 23.41 12.23 -4.73
N TYR A 438 23.91 12.77 -5.84
CA TYR A 438 23.25 12.71 -7.14
C TYR A 438 24.28 12.39 -8.24
N PRO A 439 24.42 11.12 -8.66
CA PRO A 439 25.36 10.73 -9.70
C PRO A 439 24.84 11.08 -11.10
N GLY A 440 25.66 11.75 -11.89
CA GLY A 440 25.36 12.04 -13.29
C GLY A 440 25.31 10.77 -14.16
N LYS A 441 24.82 10.92 -15.39
CA LYS A 441 24.72 9.80 -16.35
C LYS A 441 26.10 9.19 -16.66
N GLU A 442 27.14 10.01 -16.71
CA GLU A 442 28.52 9.58 -16.97
C GLU A 442 29.17 8.94 -15.74
N ASP A 443 28.67 9.24 -14.55
CA ASP A 443 29.17 8.69 -13.30
C ASP A 443 28.65 7.26 -13.04
N PHE A 444 27.50 6.89 -13.62
CA PHE A 444 26.84 5.60 -13.36
C PHE A 444 27.16 4.48 -14.37
N THR A 445 28.43 4.34 -14.75
CA THR A 445 28.90 3.23 -15.62
C THR A 445 29.09 1.93 -14.82
N VAL A 446 29.11 0.77 -15.48
CA VAL A 446 29.31 -0.54 -14.80
C VAL A 446 30.56 -0.54 -13.91
N LYS A 447 31.64 0.12 -14.33
CA LYS A 447 32.88 0.25 -13.56
C LYS A 447 32.74 1.16 -12.33
N ASN A 448 31.88 2.16 -12.39
CA ASN A 448 31.71 3.18 -11.34
C ASN A 448 30.52 2.89 -10.41
N ARG A 449 29.62 1.97 -10.76
CA ARG A 449 28.47 1.61 -9.90
C ARG A 449 28.89 1.08 -8.54
N ALA A 450 29.86 0.17 -8.51
CA ALA A 450 30.41 -0.36 -7.24
C ALA A 450 30.95 0.77 -6.33
N ARG A 451 31.55 1.79 -6.95
CA ARG A 451 31.98 3.01 -6.25
C ARG A 451 30.81 3.76 -5.63
N ILE A 452 29.78 4.07 -6.42
CA ILE A 452 28.61 4.82 -5.95
C ILE A 452 27.87 4.04 -4.84
N PHE A 453 27.76 2.72 -4.98
CA PHE A 453 27.10 1.86 -4.00
C PHE A 453 27.84 1.85 -2.66
N SER A 454 29.17 1.78 -2.69
CA SER A 454 29.99 1.87 -1.48
C SER A 454 29.95 3.27 -0.86
N ASP A 455 29.88 4.32 -1.69
CA ASP A 455 29.76 5.71 -1.25
C ASP A 455 28.43 5.98 -0.54
N ILE A 456 27.33 5.37 -1.02
CA ILE A 456 26.04 5.36 -0.32
C ILE A 456 26.14 4.62 1.02
N LYS A 457 26.80 3.46 1.04
CA LYS A 457 26.94 2.60 2.23
C LYS A 457 27.75 3.28 3.35
N ASN A 458 28.89 3.89 3.01
CA ASN A 458 29.91 4.32 3.98
C ASN A 458 29.78 5.76 4.49
N ASN A 459 28.86 6.54 3.94
CA ASN A 459 28.67 7.93 4.32
C ASN A 459 27.24 8.20 4.76
N ASP A 460 27.10 9.22 5.59
CA ASP A 460 25.81 9.71 6.01
C ASP A 460 25.31 10.80 5.05
N TRP A 461 24.32 10.42 4.24
CA TRP A 461 23.71 11.27 3.23
C TRP A 461 22.34 11.72 3.70
N ASP A 462 22.06 13.02 3.62
CA ASP A 462 20.73 13.56 3.93
C ASP A 462 19.69 13.07 2.92
N CYS A 463 20.10 12.86 1.66
CA CYS A 463 19.29 12.20 0.65
C CYS A 463 20.14 11.64 -0.51
N VAL A 464 19.76 10.47 -1.00
CA VAL A 464 20.31 9.90 -2.25
C VAL A 464 19.30 10.07 -3.39
N ILE A 465 19.71 10.61 -4.54
CA ILE A 465 18.82 10.86 -5.68
C ILE A 465 19.29 10.04 -6.88
N LEU A 466 18.44 9.14 -7.38
CA LEU A 466 18.74 8.26 -8.51
C LEU A 466 17.64 8.27 -9.57
N THR A 467 17.98 7.94 -10.81
CA THR A 467 16.96 7.61 -11.81
C THR A 467 16.35 6.24 -11.55
N HIS A 468 15.15 5.98 -12.07
CA HIS A 468 14.55 4.64 -12.04
C HIS A 468 15.48 3.56 -12.62
N ASP A 469 16.24 3.89 -13.68
CA ASP A 469 17.20 2.95 -14.30
C ASP A 469 18.41 2.70 -13.41
N GLN A 470 18.92 3.74 -12.74
CA GLN A 470 20.03 3.63 -11.80
C GLN A 470 19.63 2.80 -10.57
N PHE A 471 18.42 3.05 -10.04
CA PHE A 471 17.82 2.26 -8.97
C PHE A 471 17.64 0.79 -9.38
N GLY A 472 17.12 0.53 -10.59
CA GLY A 472 16.94 -0.84 -11.11
C GLY A 472 18.25 -1.62 -11.29
N ALA A 473 19.40 -0.95 -11.28
CA ALA A 473 20.72 -1.56 -11.33
C ALA A 473 21.29 -1.91 -9.94
N ILE A 474 20.63 -1.50 -8.85
CA ILE A 474 21.03 -1.86 -7.49
C ILE A 474 20.66 -3.34 -7.25
N PRO A 475 21.64 -4.19 -6.86
CA PRO A 475 21.36 -5.56 -6.46
C PRO A 475 20.40 -5.61 -5.26
N GLN A 476 19.40 -6.49 -5.31
CA GLN A 476 18.45 -6.68 -4.22
C GLN A 476 18.89 -7.85 -3.34
N SER A 477 18.64 -7.79 -2.03
CA SER A 477 18.99 -8.87 -1.10
C SER A 477 18.34 -10.18 -1.53
N ALA A 478 19.15 -11.22 -1.74
CA ALA A 478 18.68 -12.51 -2.20
C ALA A 478 17.79 -13.21 -1.15
N GLU A 479 18.04 -12.95 0.13
CA GLU A 479 17.25 -13.45 1.26
C GLU A 479 15.82 -12.88 1.22
N ILE A 480 15.68 -11.57 0.97
CA ILE A 480 14.37 -10.92 0.81
C ILE A 480 13.65 -11.44 -0.43
N GLN A 481 14.39 -11.63 -1.53
CA GLN A 481 13.83 -12.23 -2.76
C GLN A 481 13.29 -13.63 -2.49
N GLU A 482 14.05 -14.47 -1.78
CA GLU A 482 13.62 -15.82 -1.39
C GLU A 482 12.36 -15.75 -0.53
N ALA A 483 12.35 -14.94 0.53
CA ALA A 483 11.22 -14.83 1.45
C ALA A 483 9.92 -14.45 0.72
N ILE A 484 9.99 -13.47 -0.18
CA ILE A 484 8.82 -13.02 -0.97
C ILE A 484 8.36 -14.10 -1.94
N MET A 485 9.29 -14.72 -2.66
CA MET A 485 8.96 -15.77 -3.63
C MET A 485 8.42 -17.02 -2.94
N GLN A 486 8.93 -17.36 -1.77
CA GLN A 486 8.46 -18.47 -0.94
C GLN A 486 7.04 -18.19 -0.45
N LYS A 487 6.76 -16.99 0.07
CA LYS A 487 5.40 -16.61 0.49
C LYS A 487 4.38 -16.68 -0.66
N GLU A 488 4.78 -16.26 -1.86
CA GLU A 488 3.95 -16.38 -3.07
C GLU A 488 3.75 -17.85 -3.47
N LEU A 489 4.78 -18.69 -3.36
CA LEU A 489 4.69 -20.13 -3.62
C LEU A 489 3.74 -20.80 -2.62
N ASP A 490 3.83 -20.47 -1.34
CA ASP A 490 2.98 -21.00 -0.28
C ASP A 490 1.51 -20.63 -0.52
N SER A 491 1.25 -19.37 -0.90
CA SER A 491 -0.09 -18.92 -1.30
C SER A 491 -0.63 -19.66 -2.52
N VAL A 492 0.20 -19.91 -3.55
CA VAL A 492 -0.20 -20.70 -4.73
C VAL A 492 -0.49 -22.15 -4.34
N GLN A 493 0.29 -22.72 -3.43
CA GLN A 493 0.13 -24.10 -2.94
C GLN A 493 -1.16 -24.25 -2.13
N GLU A 494 -1.45 -23.33 -1.22
CA GLU A 494 -2.70 -23.30 -0.45
C GLU A 494 -3.91 -23.20 -1.38
N ASN A 495 -3.86 -22.31 -2.38
CA ASN A 495 -4.89 -22.19 -3.40
C ASN A 495 -5.11 -23.49 -4.19
N LEU A 496 -4.04 -24.19 -4.57
CA LEU A 496 -4.11 -25.49 -5.24
C LEU A 496 -4.76 -26.56 -4.34
N ASP A 497 -4.45 -26.55 -3.05
CA ASP A 497 -4.96 -27.52 -2.09
C ASP A 497 -6.46 -27.30 -1.80
N VAL A 498 -6.90 -26.04 -1.69
CA VAL A 498 -8.32 -25.66 -1.62
C VAL A 498 -9.07 -26.13 -2.87
N LEU A 499 -8.52 -25.88 -4.06
CA LEU A 499 -9.14 -26.31 -5.32
C LEU A 499 -9.21 -27.84 -5.43
N ARG A 500 -8.16 -28.56 -5.05
CA ARG A 500 -8.16 -30.04 -5.07
C ARG A 500 -9.21 -30.63 -4.12
N LYS A 501 -9.46 -29.98 -2.98
CA LYS A 501 -10.49 -30.37 -2.00
C LYS A 501 -11.93 -30.07 -2.47
N GLN A 502 -12.14 -29.05 -3.31
CA GLN A 502 -13.48 -28.62 -3.72
C GLN A 502 -14.18 -29.52 -4.75
N GLY A 503 -13.46 -30.33 -5.54
CA GLY A 503 -14.05 -31.39 -6.37
C GLY A 503 -14.92 -30.94 -7.58
N ARG A 504 -14.80 -31.71 -8.67
CA ARG A 504 -15.59 -31.83 -9.93
C ARG A 504 -16.17 -30.62 -10.70
N GLU A 505 -16.28 -29.41 -10.16
CA GLU A 505 -16.76 -28.22 -10.92
C GLU A 505 -15.68 -27.18 -11.22
N ILE A 506 -14.40 -27.55 -11.12
CA ILE A 506 -13.29 -26.63 -11.35
C ILE A 506 -12.85 -26.68 -12.82
N SER A 507 -12.66 -25.49 -13.41
CA SER A 507 -12.05 -25.35 -14.72
C SER A 507 -10.67 -26.01 -14.75
N ARG A 508 -10.51 -27.07 -15.55
CA ARG A 508 -9.21 -27.73 -15.80
C ARG A 508 -8.13 -26.73 -16.24
N SER A 509 -8.53 -25.62 -16.87
CA SER A 509 -7.63 -24.52 -17.28
C SER A 509 -7.03 -23.79 -16.08
N ALA A 510 -7.84 -23.49 -15.05
CA ALA A 510 -7.39 -22.79 -13.85
C ALA A 510 -6.40 -23.62 -13.03
N LEU A 511 -6.64 -24.92 -12.89
CA LEU A 511 -5.71 -25.86 -12.25
C LEU A 511 -4.36 -25.88 -12.99
N LYS A 512 -4.37 -26.01 -14.32
CA LYS A 512 -3.16 -26.02 -15.14
C LYS A 512 -2.35 -24.72 -15.02
N GLY A 513 -3.04 -23.57 -14.95
CA GLY A 513 -2.39 -22.26 -14.77
C GLY A 513 -1.67 -22.13 -13.43
N LEU A 514 -2.30 -22.57 -12.33
CA LEU A 514 -1.67 -22.57 -11.00
C LEU A 514 -0.50 -23.56 -10.91
N GLU A 515 -0.61 -24.74 -11.52
CA GLU A 515 0.49 -25.72 -11.57
C GLU A 515 1.69 -25.19 -12.36
N GLN A 516 1.46 -24.53 -13.50
CA GLN A 516 2.53 -23.89 -14.27
C GLN A 516 3.21 -22.78 -13.44
N ARG A 517 2.43 -21.97 -12.74
CA ARG A 517 2.97 -20.91 -11.86
C ARG A 517 3.80 -21.48 -10.72
N LYS A 518 3.34 -22.56 -10.07
CA LYS A 518 4.11 -23.28 -9.05
C LYS A 518 5.48 -23.70 -9.59
N LEU A 519 5.53 -24.28 -10.79
CA LEU A 519 6.78 -24.68 -11.44
C LEU A 519 7.70 -23.48 -11.69
N THR A 520 7.16 -22.36 -12.20
CA THR A 520 7.94 -21.14 -12.42
C THR A 520 8.52 -20.55 -11.12
N LEU A 521 7.72 -20.49 -10.05
CA LEU A 521 8.19 -19.99 -8.75
C LEU A 521 9.24 -20.93 -8.13
N THR A 522 9.04 -22.24 -8.26
CA THR A 522 10.00 -23.24 -7.74
C THR A 522 11.35 -23.13 -8.46
N ALA A 523 11.34 -22.95 -9.78
CA ALA A 523 12.56 -22.74 -10.56
C ALA A 523 13.28 -21.46 -10.14
N LYS A 524 12.56 -20.34 -10.03
CA LYS A 524 13.14 -19.06 -9.56
C LYS A 524 13.72 -19.15 -8.15
N LEU A 525 13.03 -19.82 -7.23
CA LEU A 525 13.52 -20.03 -5.87
C LEU A 525 14.80 -20.85 -5.84
N LYS A 526 14.92 -21.85 -6.72
CA LYS A 526 16.15 -22.61 -6.86
C LYS A 526 17.30 -21.70 -7.33
N ASP A 527 17.07 -20.88 -8.36
CA ASP A 527 18.10 -19.95 -8.86
C ASP A 527 18.54 -18.94 -7.78
N ILE A 528 17.58 -18.43 -6.97
CA ILE A 528 17.87 -17.53 -5.84
C ILE A 528 18.69 -18.25 -4.76
N ARG A 529 18.31 -19.48 -4.39
CA ARG A 529 19.04 -20.29 -3.39
C ARG A 529 20.45 -20.63 -3.84
N ASP A 530 20.62 -20.95 -5.12
CA ASP A 530 21.93 -21.18 -5.72
C ASP A 530 22.76 -19.89 -5.66
N THR A 531 22.15 -18.72 -5.94
CA THR A 531 22.80 -17.41 -5.78
C THR A 531 23.21 -17.12 -4.34
N ILE A 532 22.38 -17.47 -3.35
CA ILE A 532 22.70 -17.32 -1.91
C ILE A 532 23.87 -18.24 -1.53
N ALA A 533 23.86 -19.50 -2.00
CA ALA A 533 24.91 -20.47 -1.70
C ALA A 533 26.26 -20.13 -2.35
N GLU A 534 26.23 -19.54 -3.54
CA GLU A 534 27.41 -19.06 -4.28
C GLU A 534 27.79 -17.62 -3.92
N ARG A 535 27.02 -16.98 -3.02
CA ARG A 535 27.21 -15.57 -2.66
C ARG A 535 28.61 -15.39 -2.08
N LYS A 536 29.36 -14.49 -2.70
CA LYS A 536 30.56 -13.90 -2.11
C LYS A 536 30.09 -12.67 -1.33
N ASP A 537 30.67 -12.42 -0.16
CA ASP A 537 30.32 -11.28 0.72
C ASP A 537 30.64 -9.89 0.12
N ASP A 538 30.94 -9.81 -1.19
CA ASP A 538 31.58 -8.67 -1.87
C ASP A 538 30.62 -7.73 -2.62
N VAL A 539 29.35 -8.10 -2.80
CA VAL A 539 28.37 -7.26 -3.52
C VAL A 539 27.50 -6.47 -2.54
N VAL A 540 27.72 -5.15 -2.52
CA VAL A 540 26.84 -4.19 -1.84
C VAL A 540 25.44 -4.24 -2.47
N ASP A 541 24.48 -4.77 -1.72
CA ASP A 541 23.07 -4.82 -2.09
C ASP A 541 22.25 -3.68 -1.44
N PHE A 542 20.98 -3.58 -1.79
CA PHE A 542 20.08 -2.56 -1.26
C PHE A 542 19.97 -2.58 0.28
N LYS A 543 20.01 -3.77 0.90
CA LYS A 543 19.92 -3.93 2.36
C LYS A 543 21.17 -3.34 3.03
N MET A 544 22.34 -3.62 2.47
CA MET A 544 23.64 -3.09 2.93
C MET A 544 23.83 -1.59 2.68
N MET A 545 22.97 -0.89 1.93
CA MET A 545 23.12 0.56 1.73
C MET A 545 22.59 1.39 2.91
N GLY A 546 21.79 0.79 3.79
CA GLY A 546 21.16 1.48 4.91
C GLY A 546 20.00 2.40 4.50
N ILE A 547 19.47 2.28 3.28
CA ILE A 547 18.31 3.06 2.82
C ILE A 547 17.06 2.63 3.58
N ASP A 548 16.31 3.58 4.13
CA ASP A 548 15.17 3.30 4.99
C ASP A 548 13.90 4.06 4.70
N HIS A 549 13.90 4.88 3.66
CA HIS A 549 12.67 5.40 3.08
C HIS A 549 12.86 5.65 1.59
N LEU A 550 11.85 5.30 0.78
CA LEU A 550 11.86 5.52 -0.66
C LEU A 550 10.80 6.52 -1.09
N PHE A 551 11.21 7.64 -1.70
CA PHE A 551 10.32 8.52 -2.45
C PHE A 551 10.34 8.13 -3.92
N VAL A 552 9.19 7.71 -4.45
CA VAL A 552 9.04 7.25 -5.82
C VAL A 552 8.30 8.31 -6.62
N ASP A 553 9.04 9.17 -7.31
CA ASP A 553 8.49 10.08 -8.32
C ASP A 553 8.03 9.30 -9.56
N GLU A 554 6.91 9.73 -10.13
CA GLU A 554 6.20 9.04 -11.22
C GLU A 554 5.92 7.56 -10.91
N SER A 555 5.40 7.30 -9.71
CA SER A 555 5.14 5.95 -9.19
C SER A 555 4.23 5.09 -10.07
N HIS A 556 3.40 5.71 -10.93
CA HIS A 556 2.59 5.02 -11.94
C HIS A 556 3.45 4.16 -12.90
N GLN A 557 4.75 4.43 -13.04
CA GLN A 557 5.69 3.58 -13.77
C GLN A 557 5.81 2.17 -13.15
N PHE A 558 5.54 2.00 -11.85
CA PHE A 558 5.71 0.74 -11.13
C PHE A 558 4.40 -0.03 -10.91
N LYS A 559 3.33 0.36 -11.61
CA LYS A 559 1.98 -0.21 -11.44
C LYS A 559 1.80 -1.65 -11.93
N ASN A 560 2.71 -2.17 -12.75
CA ASN A 560 2.65 -3.53 -13.29
C ASN A 560 3.33 -4.55 -12.35
N LEU A 561 2.83 -4.70 -11.12
CA LEU A 561 3.29 -5.70 -10.17
C LEU A 561 2.52 -7.02 -10.33
N MET A 562 3.15 -8.14 -10.01
CA MET A 562 2.52 -9.46 -10.12
C MET A 562 1.37 -9.66 -9.12
N PHE A 563 0.27 -10.26 -9.57
CA PHE A 563 -0.91 -10.56 -8.74
C PHE A 563 -1.55 -11.90 -9.13
N ASN A 564 -2.52 -12.33 -8.33
CA ASN A 564 -3.27 -13.58 -8.50
C ASN A 564 -4.75 -13.27 -8.70
N THR A 565 -5.36 -13.83 -9.75
CA THR A 565 -6.80 -13.76 -10.00
C THR A 565 -7.31 -15.04 -10.64
N ARG A 566 -8.54 -15.44 -10.28
CA ARG A 566 -9.34 -16.51 -10.90
C ARG A 566 -10.18 -15.98 -12.06
N HIS A 567 -10.31 -14.67 -12.20
CA HIS A 567 -11.07 -14.03 -13.26
C HIS A 567 -10.20 -13.84 -14.51
N ASP A 568 -10.30 -14.78 -15.45
CA ASP A 568 -9.57 -14.76 -16.74
C ASP A 568 -10.25 -13.91 -17.83
N ARG A 569 -11.49 -13.46 -17.59
CA ARG A 569 -12.38 -12.82 -18.59
C ARG A 569 -12.76 -11.37 -18.27
N VAL A 570 -12.28 -10.81 -17.17
CA VAL A 570 -12.53 -9.40 -16.87
C VAL A 570 -11.53 -8.56 -17.65
N SER A 571 -12.05 -7.64 -18.45
CA SER A 571 -11.22 -6.75 -19.25
C SER A 571 -10.50 -5.75 -18.35
N GLY A 572 -9.26 -5.38 -18.69
CA GLY A 572 -8.51 -4.34 -17.99
C GLY A 572 -7.72 -4.79 -16.76
N LEU A 573 -7.61 -6.09 -16.45
CA LEU A 573 -6.84 -6.57 -15.28
C LEU A 573 -5.30 -6.43 -15.42
N GLY A 574 -4.78 -6.21 -16.62
CA GLY A 574 -3.33 -6.12 -16.88
C GLY A 574 -2.65 -7.49 -17.01
N ASN A 575 -1.31 -7.53 -17.00
CA ASN A 575 -0.51 -8.77 -17.09
C ASN A 575 -0.24 -9.34 -15.68
N PRO A 576 -0.78 -10.52 -15.31
CA PRO A 576 -0.61 -11.11 -13.99
C PRO A 576 0.84 -11.44 -13.60
N ASN A 577 1.72 -11.62 -14.59
CA ASN A 577 3.14 -11.89 -14.37
C ASN A 577 3.93 -10.64 -13.90
N GLY A 578 3.34 -9.45 -14.03
CA GLY A 578 3.99 -8.19 -13.68
C GLY A 578 5.22 -7.87 -14.54
N SER A 579 5.98 -6.87 -14.10
CA SER A 579 7.23 -6.42 -14.72
C SER A 579 8.40 -6.56 -13.74
N GLN A 580 9.60 -6.81 -14.28
CA GLN A 580 10.81 -6.90 -13.45
C GLN A 580 11.09 -5.59 -12.68
N ARG A 581 10.76 -4.43 -13.30
CA ARG A 581 10.89 -3.11 -12.67
C ARG A 581 10.02 -2.98 -11.41
N ALA A 582 8.74 -3.35 -11.50
CA ALA A 582 7.83 -3.36 -10.36
C ALA A 582 8.28 -4.33 -9.27
N LEU A 583 8.73 -5.52 -9.66
CA LEU A 583 9.23 -6.53 -8.73
C LEU A 583 10.50 -6.07 -7.98
N ASN A 584 11.42 -5.40 -8.67
CA ASN A 584 12.62 -4.83 -8.04
C ASN A 584 12.24 -3.77 -6.98
N LEU A 585 11.28 -2.89 -7.27
CA LEU A 585 10.77 -1.93 -6.28
C LEU A 585 10.13 -2.64 -5.09
N LEU A 586 9.37 -3.73 -5.32
CA LEU A 586 8.76 -4.49 -4.24
C LEU A 586 9.83 -5.05 -3.29
N PHE A 587 10.94 -5.59 -3.81
CA PHE A 587 12.04 -6.11 -2.99
C PHE A 587 12.66 -5.03 -2.10
N ALA A 588 12.90 -3.84 -2.65
CA ALA A 588 13.44 -2.72 -1.90
C ALA A 588 12.49 -2.26 -0.78
N ILE A 589 11.21 -2.07 -1.11
CA ILE A 589 10.17 -1.67 -0.14
C ILE A 589 10.03 -2.73 0.97
N ARG A 590 10.03 -4.02 0.62
CA ARG A 590 9.95 -5.11 1.59
C ARG A 590 11.16 -5.18 2.51
N THR A 591 12.36 -4.89 1.98
CA THR A 591 13.57 -4.77 2.80
C THR A 591 13.40 -3.70 3.88
N ILE A 592 12.81 -2.56 3.53
CA ILE A 592 12.53 -1.47 4.49
C ILE A 592 11.46 -1.88 5.50
N GLN A 593 10.34 -2.44 5.05
CA GLN A 593 9.22 -2.86 5.89
C GLN A 593 9.60 -3.97 6.87
N GLU A 594 10.42 -4.92 6.45
CA GLU A 594 10.92 -5.99 7.32
C GLU A 594 11.81 -5.44 8.42
N ARG A 595 12.74 -4.54 8.08
CA ARG A 595 13.62 -3.89 9.06
C ARG A 595 12.85 -3.03 10.06
N THR A 596 11.90 -2.23 9.59
CA THR A 596 11.14 -1.30 10.45
C THR A 596 10.00 -1.98 11.21
N GLY A 597 9.55 -3.15 10.76
CA GLY A 597 8.36 -3.81 11.28
C GLY A 597 7.05 -3.06 10.96
N LYS A 598 7.08 -2.05 10.10
CA LYS A 598 5.92 -1.23 9.72
C LYS A 598 5.43 -1.61 8.31
N ASP A 599 4.16 -1.30 8.04
CA ASP A 599 3.57 -1.47 6.71
C ASP A 599 4.09 -0.42 5.74
N LEU A 600 4.26 0.83 6.19
CA LEU A 600 4.80 1.91 5.38
C LEU A 600 6.33 1.96 5.49
N GLY A 601 6.95 2.64 4.53
CA GLY A 601 8.40 2.74 4.32
C GLY A 601 8.76 3.29 2.94
N ALA A 602 7.74 3.77 2.21
CA ALA A 602 7.87 4.39 0.91
C ALA A 602 6.75 5.42 0.73
N THR A 603 7.03 6.42 -0.10
CA THR A 603 6.11 7.47 -0.51
C THR A 603 5.95 7.43 -2.02
N PHE A 604 4.74 7.24 -2.49
CA PHE A 604 4.43 7.20 -3.92
C PHE A 604 3.90 8.56 -4.36
N LEU A 605 4.52 9.15 -5.37
CA LEU A 605 4.10 10.43 -5.93
C LEU A 605 3.78 10.25 -7.42
N SER A 606 2.58 10.62 -7.82
CA SER A 606 2.14 10.59 -9.22
C SER A 606 1.03 11.62 -9.41
N GLY A 607 0.96 12.24 -10.59
CA GLY A 607 -0.23 13.01 -11.00
C GLY A 607 -1.37 12.13 -11.50
N THR A 608 -1.13 10.83 -11.67
CA THR A 608 -2.11 9.82 -12.07
C THR A 608 -1.88 8.55 -11.25
N THR A 609 -2.28 8.55 -9.98
CA THR A 609 -2.06 7.41 -9.08
C THR A 609 -2.74 6.14 -9.58
N ILE A 610 -3.92 6.28 -10.21
CA ILE A 610 -4.65 5.21 -10.89
C ILE A 610 -4.86 5.66 -12.33
N SER A 611 -4.41 4.87 -13.29
CA SER A 611 -4.59 5.20 -14.71
C SER A 611 -5.83 4.54 -15.29
N ASN A 612 -5.90 3.20 -15.28
CA ASN A 612 -6.84 2.47 -16.14
C ASN A 612 -7.38 1.16 -15.56
N SER A 613 -6.90 0.70 -14.40
CA SER A 613 -7.23 -0.63 -13.89
C SER A 613 -7.43 -0.62 -12.39
N LEU A 614 -8.51 -1.24 -11.93
CA LEU A 614 -8.78 -1.46 -10.50
C LEU A 614 -7.69 -2.34 -9.86
N THR A 615 -6.98 -3.16 -10.65
CA THR A 615 -5.83 -3.91 -10.16
C THR A 615 -4.73 -2.99 -9.63
N GLU A 616 -4.56 -1.80 -10.20
CA GLU A 616 -3.54 -0.83 -9.75
C GLU A 616 -3.77 -0.42 -8.28
N LEU A 617 -5.03 -0.27 -7.86
CA LEU A 617 -5.38 -0.01 -6.46
C LEU A 617 -4.96 -1.15 -5.53
N TYR A 618 -5.31 -2.39 -5.87
CA TYR A 618 -4.87 -3.56 -5.10
C TYR A 618 -3.34 -3.61 -4.99
N LEU A 619 -2.63 -3.29 -6.07
CA LEU A 619 -1.18 -3.31 -6.10
C LEU A 619 -0.56 -2.20 -5.23
N LEU A 620 -1.21 -1.05 -5.08
CA LEU A 620 -0.78 -0.03 -4.11
C LEU A 620 -0.86 -0.56 -2.67
N PHE A 621 -1.95 -1.24 -2.30
CA PHE A 621 -2.03 -1.91 -0.99
C PHE A 621 -0.96 -2.99 -0.87
N LYS A 622 -0.72 -3.76 -1.94
CA LYS A 622 0.33 -4.78 -1.95
C LYS A 622 1.70 -4.15 -1.72
N TYR A 623 2.02 -3.00 -2.30
CA TYR A 623 3.27 -2.29 -2.02
C TYR A 623 3.31 -1.78 -0.57
N LEU A 624 2.33 -0.99 -0.17
CA LEU A 624 2.42 -0.08 0.97
C LEU A 624 1.74 -0.57 2.26
N ARG A 625 0.85 -1.58 2.19
CA ARG A 625 0.05 -2.05 3.34
C ARG A 625 -0.11 -3.59 3.37
N PRO A 626 0.97 -4.39 3.21
CA PRO A 626 0.86 -5.84 3.12
C PRO A 626 0.31 -6.51 4.40
N ARG A 627 0.73 -6.07 5.59
CA ARG A 627 0.26 -6.65 6.86
C ARG A 627 -1.18 -6.28 7.14
N ALA A 628 -1.63 -5.08 6.75
CA ALA A 628 -3.04 -4.72 6.83
C ALA A 628 -3.92 -5.62 5.95
N LEU A 629 -3.49 -5.93 4.73
CA LEU A 629 -4.18 -6.90 3.87
C LEU A 629 -4.22 -8.30 4.52
N GLU A 630 -3.09 -8.77 5.05
CA GLU A 630 -3.00 -10.07 5.72
C GLU A 630 -3.91 -10.15 6.96
N LYS A 631 -3.96 -9.10 7.79
CA LYS A 631 -4.88 -9.01 8.94
C LYS A 631 -6.36 -9.09 8.54
N GLN A 632 -6.70 -8.64 7.34
CA GLN A 632 -8.06 -8.72 6.78
C GLN A 632 -8.33 -10.04 6.05
N GLY A 633 -7.36 -10.97 5.99
CA GLY A 633 -7.47 -12.21 5.23
C GLY A 633 -7.43 -12.01 3.71
N ILE A 634 -6.95 -10.86 3.22
CA ILE A 634 -6.90 -10.51 1.81
C ILE A 634 -5.54 -10.90 1.22
N GLY A 635 -5.45 -12.11 0.67
CA GLY A 635 -4.22 -12.63 0.04
C GLY A 635 -4.20 -12.56 -1.50
N SER A 636 -5.28 -12.11 -2.14
CA SER A 636 -5.40 -12.11 -3.60
C SER A 636 -6.19 -10.90 -4.11
N PHE A 637 -6.05 -10.61 -5.41
CA PHE A 637 -6.85 -9.57 -6.05
C PHE A 637 -8.34 -9.90 -5.97
N ASP A 638 -8.72 -11.17 -6.11
CA ASP A 638 -10.14 -11.56 -6.06
C ASP A 638 -10.74 -11.34 -4.67
N ALA A 639 -9.99 -11.69 -3.61
CA ALA A 639 -10.41 -11.44 -2.24
C ALA A 639 -10.57 -9.95 -1.97
N TRP A 640 -9.65 -9.14 -2.50
CA TRP A 640 -9.74 -7.69 -2.41
C TRP A 640 -10.94 -7.13 -3.20
N ALA A 641 -11.13 -7.57 -4.45
CA ALA A 641 -12.22 -7.12 -5.31
C ALA A 641 -13.60 -7.54 -4.77
N ALA A 642 -13.71 -8.69 -4.11
CA ALA A 642 -14.95 -9.11 -3.45
C ALA A 642 -15.38 -8.17 -2.32
N VAL A 643 -14.43 -7.49 -1.68
CA VAL A 643 -14.68 -6.54 -0.58
C VAL A 643 -14.86 -5.12 -1.10
N PHE A 644 -14.06 -4.70 -2.09
CA PHE A 644 -13.92 -3.29 -2.47
C PHE A 644 -14.40 -2.93 -3.89
N ALA A 645 -14.86 -3.90 -4.70
CA ALA A 645 -15.28 -3.67 -6.09
C ALA A 645 -16.72 -4.13 -6.35
N LYS A 646 -17.40 -3.47 -7.30
CA LYS A 646 -18.72 -3.91 -7.80
C LYS A 646 -18.63 -4.17 -9.29
N LYS A 647 -18.94 -5.41 -9.69
CA LYS A 647 -18.91 -5.81 -11.09
C LYS A 647 -20.10 -5.23 -11.87
N SER A 648 -19.82 -4.60 -13.00
CA SER A 648 -20.80 -4.18 -14.01
C SER A 648 -20.66 -5.01 -15.29
N GLY A 649 -21.68 -5.06 -16.12
CA GLY A 649 -21.62 -5.81 -17.37
C GLY A 649 -22.43 -5.14 -18.48
N ASP A 650 -21.74 -4.81 -19.57
CA ASP A 650 -22.34 -4.25 -20.79
C ASP A 650 -22.47 -5.32 -21.88
N TYR A 651 -23.45 -5.17 -22.75
CA TYR A 651 -23.63 -6.03 -23.91
C TYR A 651 -23.03 -5.37 -25.16
N GLU A 652 -22.05 -6.03 -25.76
CA GLU A 652 -21.42 -5.63 -27.03
C GLU A 652 -21.67 -6.71 -28.09
N PHE A 653 -21.76 -6.32 -29.37
CA PHE A 653 -21.79 -7.30 -30.46
C PHE A 653 -20.38 -7.80 -30.76
N SER A 654 -20.22 -9.12 -30.89
CA SER A 654 -18.99 -9.75 -31.35
C SER A 654 -18.74 -9.47 -32.84
N VAL A 655 -17.52 -9.74 -33.30
CA VAL A 655 -17.17 -9.75 -34.74
C VAL A 655 -18.01 -10.77 -35.53
N THR A 656 -18.62 -11.74 -34.85
CA THR A 656 -19.54 -12.76 -35.42
C THR A 656 -21.02 -12.39 -35.26
N ASN A 657 -21.36 -11.14 -34.90
CA ASN A 657 -22.74 -10.67 -34.62
C ASN A 657 -23.46 -11.41 -33.48
N GLU A 658 -22.70 -12.00 -32.55
CA GLU A 658 -23.24 -12.60 -31.32
C GLU A 658 -23.22 -11.57 -30.19
N ILE A 659 -24.28 -11.50 -29.39
CA ILE A 659 -24.34 -10.62 -28.22
C ILE A 659 -23.42 -11.20 -27.14
N ILE A 660 -22.35 -10.48 -26.80
CA ILE A 660 -21.39 -10.82 -25.75
C ILE A 660 -21.55 -9.86 -24.58
N ARG A 661 -21.73 -10.41 -23.38
CA ARG A 661 -21.65 -9.63 -22.14
C ARG A 661 -20.18 -9.44 -21.77
N LYS A 662 -19.73 -8.19 -21.71
CA LYS A 662 -18.40 -7.78 -21.28
C LYS A 662 -18.48 -7.27 -19.86
N GLU A 663 -17.76 -7.93 -18.98
CA GLU A 663 -17.77 -7.62 -17.56
C GLU A 663 -16.62 -6.69 -17.22
N ARG A 664 -16.90 -5.68 -16.39
CA ARG A 664 -15.96 -4.68 -15.88
C ARG A 664 -16.11 -4.58 -14.36
N PHE A 665 -15.06 -4.16 -13.66
CA PHE A 665 -15.14 -3.79 -12.24
C PHE A 665 -15.30 -2.29 -12.09
#